data_AF-A0A423VH49-F1
#
_entry.id   AF-A0A423VH49-F1
#
_cell.length_a   1.000
_cell.length_b   1.000
_cell.length_c   1.000
_cell.angle_alpha   90.00
_cell.angle_beta   90.00
_cell.angle_gamma   90.00
#
_symmetry.space_group_name_H-M   'P 1'
#
loop_
_entity.id
_entity.type
_entity.pdbx_description
1 polymer ?
#
loop_
_entity_poly.entity_id
_entity_poly.type
_entity_poly.pdbx_seq_one_letter_code
_entity_poly.pdbx_strand_id
1 'polypeptide(L)'
;MAYVGPAHRRQGLFGLFQRSSIGYPLLSSNYKYTVQDVCVDAVLTETYKSQHNVASEVLYIFEVPPEASVIGFSADVGDTHVEAIVEEKKAANKIYKEATSAGVEAWKLDKVNEEVFQISLGNILPSSIVKVNVHYAYVISSDITEDSVRLTIPCGLAARPGEAPAKETTIPTAPTGSNAVTITVGIHGPDKTRIGRLYCLSHHATITSGFCDSSFKNMTPVEEMEAVNDSKGYVEFTSDHFLSSHFVLVWTVPRIDLGRCLVEKLESPIQGQPQTHAFALTLVSNIDLEPDEHEYIFLVDKSGSMGGSRIQTANDVVKHMLDNLPTYHRSMFNIYSFSTTAKSLISDQGSLPYDPDNVSLAKRKLCKHASGGTDIATALKTVLNQRDTSHPRCSIIVITDGLDWSVKAAMRTVREATADAAAQSKLLRVFVMGLGDHVSRGMCEALARVGSGATAYVNESQIQDHDHRREKAETLINAINCSPIRVRSIDWGVTPKMAGKAAASGQNHSSRPRPKKSQLGPAAKGQNLAPPKPIQQVPQNGTMFWAVRSTWYAIIDGTITGSQVRVTYDIPGELGSTRQIVVDHGEQRKGRLIHSLAARALIGTLEDSMTNKKTSDYWKEAEIIRLGKTYNLASTQTSFVATMNGVGFRSGKSYGDTLPSSDSNLWGDPHDNGHTPPPEYEFIKARNSSLGSSRHSVMSDETLVPDLPSGAPPLGDLDMPENIPVSSFAAIPNNLDPAPAPSDKGDELSQVLSAQNGEGAFDADTIKRVVFRKSNVPPVPTSISTLEGGDTNIKEQIWFAICVMAYLQKRHSQDNRKWLMAGYNAHVFVMVVLGILSLDSDRSEEVFNSSMENAQSYFESI
;
A
#
# COMPACT_ATOMS: atom_id res chain seq x y z
N MET A 1 -4.79 -26.92 30.74
CA MET A 1 -5.14 -26.90 29.30
C MET A 1 -3.89 -27.28 28.53
N ALA A 2 -3.97 -28.22 27.59
CA ALA A 2 -2.79 -28.70 26.86
C ALA A 2 -2.29 -27.63 25.88
N TYR A 3 -0.98 -27.47 25.80
CA TYR A 3 -0.31 -26.61 24.83
C TYR A 3 -0.45 -27.24 23.44
N VAL A 4 -1.31 -26.68 22.59
CA VAL A 4 -1.42 -27.09 21.19
C VAL A 4 -0.28 -26.42 20.42
N GLY A 5 0.43 -27.19 19.60
CA GLY A 5 1.59 -26.74 18.83
C GLY A 5 1.28 -25.70 17.75
N PRO A 6 2.28 -25.33 16.93
CA PRO A 6 2.18 -24.20 16.01
C PRO A 6 1.05 -24.36 14.98
N ALA A 7 0.13 -23.40 14.99
CA ALA A 7 -0.77 -22.99 13.90
C ALA A 7 -1.44 -24.10 13.06
N HIS A 8 -2.47 -24.76 13.62
CA HIS A 8 -3.54 -25.29 12.77
C HIS A 8 -4.32 -24.13 12.14
N ARG A 9 -4.03 -23.84 10.86
CA ARG A 9 -4.68 -22.82 10.03
C ARG A 9 -6.17 -23.08 9.90
N ARG A 10 -6.97 -22.02 9.93
CA ARG A 10 -8.44 -22.09 9.96
C ARG A 10 -8.99 -21.22 8.83
N GLN A 11 -9.66 -21.81 7.86
CA GLN A 11 -10.36 -21.06 6.81
C GLN A 11 -11.46 -21.97 6.27
N GLY A 12 -12.72 -21.60 6.46
CA GLY A 12 -13.84 -22.31 5.85
C GLY A 12 -15.05 -22.62 6.74
N LEU A 13 -15.83 -23.58 6.25
CA LEU A 13 -17.26 -23.70 6.45
C LEU A 13 -17.63 -24.79 7.49
N PHE A 14 -18.35 -24.40 8.55
CA PHE A 14 -18.74 -25.26 9.68
C PHE A 14 -20.25 -25.29 9.95
N GLY A 15 -20.84 -26.47 10.00
CA GLY A 15 -22.21 -26.69 10.45
C GLY A 15 -22.34 -26.64 11.97
N LEU A 16 -23.40 -26.00 12.47
CA LEU A 16 -23.85 -26.10 13.86
C LEU A 16 -24.97 -27.13 13.97
N PHE A 17 -24.64 -28.36 14.40
CA PHE A 17 -25.62 -29.42 14.60
C PHE A 17 -25.50 -29.99 16.02
N GLN A 18 -26.58 -29.98 16.80
CA GLN A 18 -26.65 -30.58 18.16
C GLN A 18 -25.47 -30.28 19.11
N ARG A 19 -24.83 -29.10 18.98
CA ARG A 19 -23.63 -28.63 19.71
C ARG A 19 -22.30 -29.32 19.36
N SER A 20 -22.22 -30.15 18.32
CA SER A 20 -20.96 -30.56 17.69
C SER A 20 -20.62 -29.67 16.48
N SER A 21 -19.32 -29.46 16.24
CA SER A 21 -18.79 -28.79 15.06
C SER A 21 -18.72 -29.78 13.89
N ILE A 22 -19.34 -29.44 12.77
CA ILE A 22 -19.34 -30.28 11.56
C ILE A 22 -18.56 -29.57 10.45
N GLY A 23 -17.53 -30.21 9.89
CA GLY A 23 -16.72 -29.62 8.82
C GLY A 23 -17.27 -29.88 7.43
N TYR A 24 -17.36 -28.84 6.59
CA TYR A 24 -17.60 -28.98 5.16
C TYR A 24 -16.24 -28.92 4.44
N PRO A 25 -15.80 -29.98 3.74
CA PRO A 25 -14.52 -29.95 3.03
C PRO A 25 -14.52 -28.89 1.93
N LEU A 26 -13.49 -28.04 1.97
CA LEU A 26 -13.11 -27.16 0.88
C LEU A 26 -12.57 -28.01 -0.28
N LEU A 27 -13.10 -27.77 -1.48
CA LEU A 27 -12.72 -28.45 -2.73
C LEU A 27 -11.79 -27.59 -3.57
N SER A 28 -12.03 -26.27 -3.65
CA SER A 28 -11.17 -25.33 -4.36
C SER A 28 -11.36 -23.89 -3.89
N SER A 29 -10.30 -23.10 -3.99
CA SER A 29 -10.31 -21.63 -3.79
C SER A 29 -9.70 -20.94 -5.01
N ASN A 30 -10.49 -20.09 -5.67
CA ASN A 30 -10.10 -19.30 -6.82
C ASN A 30 -10.06 -17.81 -6.43
N TYR A 31 -8.94 -17.15 -6.71
CA TYR A 31 -8.67 -15.76 -6.39
C TYR A 31 -8.47 -15.01 -7.72
N LYS A 32 -9.34 -14.04 -8.00
CA LYS A 32 -9.21 -13.13 -9.16
C LYS A 32 -8.98 -11.72 -8.68
N TYR A 33 -7.82 -11.16 -8.98
CA TYR A 33 -7.38 -9.83 -8.56
C TYR A 33 -7.15 -8.95 -9.79
N THR A 34 -7.65 -7.72 -9.75
CA THR A 34 -7.30 -6.64 -10.68
C THR A 34 -6.73 -5.48 -9.87
N VAL A 35 -5.49 -5.11 -10.13
CA VAL A 35 -4.81 -3.98 -9.50
C VAL A 35 -4.75 -2.83 -10.48
N GLN A 36 -5.27 -1.66 -10.10
CA GLN A 36 -5.19 -0.42 -10.87
C GLN A 36 -4.39 0.60 -10.06
N ASP A 37 -3.17 0.92 -10.52
CA ASP A 37 -2.12 1.60 -9.76
C ASP A 37 -1.83 0.86 -8.44
N VAL A 38 -2.54 1.23 -7.37
CA VAL A 38 -2.46 0.62 -6.03
C VAL A 38 -3.83 0.21 -5.47
N CYS A 39 -4.92 0.49 -6.20
CA CYS A 39 -6.28 0.10 -5.85
C CYS A 39 -6.54 -1.34 -6.33
N VAL A 40 -7.12 -2.17 -5.49
CA VAL A 40 -7.39 -3.59 -5.78
C VAL A 40 -8.88 -3.85 -5.82
N ASP A 41 -9.33 -4.47 -6.90
CA ASP A 41 -10.61 -5.16 -7.01
C ASP A 41 -10.33 -6.68 -6.96
N ALA A 42 -10.92 -7.39 -6.00
CA ALA A 42 -10.63 -8.79 -5.76
C ALA A 42 -11.90 -9.64 -5.52
N VAL A 43 -11.98 -10.78 -6.20
CA VAL A 43 -13.03 -11.79 -6.02
C VAL A 43 -12.41 -13.08 -5.50
N LEU A 44 -12.84 -13.49 -4.30
CA LEU A 44 -12.59 -14.82 -3.74
C LEU A 44 -13.79 -15.71 -4.05
N THR A 45 -13.52 -16.86 -4.66
CA THR A 45 -14.51 -17.88 -5.00
C THR A 45 -14.12 -19.21 -4.38
N GLU A 46 -14.89 -19.71 -3.43
CA GLU A 46 -14.59 -20.97 -2.74
C GLU A 46 -15.70 -22.01 -2.91
N THR A 47 -15.32 -23.25 -3.21
CA THR A 47 -16.24 -24.36 -3.44
C THR A 47 -16.16 -25.38 -2.31
N TYR A 48 -17.29 -25.66 -1.68
CA TYR A 48 -17.44 -26.61 -0.58
C TYR A 48 -18.42 -27.71 -0.95
N LYS A 49 -18.31 -28.89 -0.32
CA LYS A 49 -19.28 -29.98 -0.46
C LYS A 49 -19.87 -30.40 0.88
N SER A 50 -21.20 -30.43 0.96
CA SER A 50 -21.89 -31.05 2.09
C SER A 50 -21.63 -32.56 2.11
N GLN A 51 -21.16 -33.07 3.24
CA GLN A 51 -21.04 -34.52 3.49
C GLN A 51 -22.27 -35.09 4.23
N HIS A 52 -23.31 -34.29 4.46
CA HIS A 52 -24.40 -34.62 5.38
C HIS A 52 -25.73 -34.87 4.67
N ASN A 53 -26.54 -35.72 5.31
CA ASN A 53 -27.87 -36.14 4.88
C ASN A 53 -29.02 -35.32 5.51
N VAL A 54 -28.71 -34.27 6.29
CA VAL A 54 -29.70 -33.40 6.96
C VAL A 54 -29.37 -31.93 6.69
N ALA A 55 -30.40 -31.13 6.40
CA ALA A 55 -30.24 -29.69 6.20
C ALA A 55 -29.73 -29.00 7.48
N SER A 56 -28.78 -28.08 7.34
CA SER A 56 -28.06 -27.47 8.47
C SER A 56 -27.85 -25.96 8.29
N GLU A 57 -27.74 -25.23 9.40
CA GLU A 57 -27.16 -23.89 9.42
C GLU A 57 -25.64 -23.99 9.51
N VAL A 58 -24.96 -23.16 8.72
CA VAL A 58 -23.53 -23.23 8.46
C VAL A 58 -22.91 -21.85 8.61
N LEU A 59 -21.82 -21.76 9.36
CA LEU A 59 -21.04 -20.55 9.57
C LEU A 59 -19.68 -20.68 8.88
N TYR A 60 -19.27 -19.64 8.18
CA TYR A 60 -17.98 -19.53 7.53
C TYR A 60 -17.31 -18.23 7.98
N ILE A 61 -16.03 -18.29 8.32
CA ILE A 61 -15.22 -17.12 8.62
C ILE A 61 -14.00 -17.14 7.71
N PHE A 62 -13.66 -15.97 7.18
CA PHE A 62 -12.51 -15.73 6.32
C PHE A 62 -11.85 -14.40 6.65
N GLU A 63 -10.59 -14.26 6.25
CA GLU A 63 -9.85 -13.00 6.31
C GLU A 63 -9.77 -12.38 4.91
N VAL A 64 -9.86 -11.05 4.90
CA VAL A 64 -9.49 -10.20 3.77
C VAL A 64 -8.30 -9.33 4.18
N PRO A 65 -7.58 -8.73 3.21
CA PRO A 65 -6.54 -7.75 3.51
C PRO A 65 -7.05 -6.61 4.42
N PRO A 66 -6.17 -5.96 5.18
CA PRO A 66 -6.58 -5.19 6.38
C PRO A 66 -7.25 -3.85 6.06
N GLU A 67 -7.13 -3.43 4.80
CA GLU A 67 -7.78 -2.28 4.22
C GLU A 67 -9.02 -2.63 3.38
N ALA A 68 -9.47 -3.88 3.40
CA ALA A 68 -10.56 -4.33 2.55
C ALA A 68 -11.94 -4.03 3.10
N SER A 69 -12.88 -3.90 2.17
CA SER A 69 -14.30 -3.94 2.47
C SER A 69 -15.00 -4.77 1.42
N VAL A 70 -15.84 -5.69 1.89
CA VAL A 70 -16.68 -6.52 1.03
C VAL A 70 -17.71 -5.61 0.35
N ILE A 71 -17.64 -5.58 -0.98
CA ILE A 71 -18.46 -4.78 -1.90
C ILE A 71 -19.49 -5.63 -2.69
N GLY A 72 -19.40 -6.95 -2.60
CA GLY A 72 -20.37 -7.89 -3.15
C GLY A 72 -20.32 -9.26 -2.47
N PHE A 73 -21.46 -9.95 -2.45
CA PHE A 73 -21.59 -11.31 -1.91
C PHE A 73 -22.64 -12.08 -2.71
N SER A 74 -22.28 -13.26 -3.22
CA SER A 74 -23.21 -14.19 -3.85
C SER A 74 -22.87 -15.63 -3.49
N ALA A 75 -23.85 -16.51 -3.66
CA ALA A 75 -23.68 -17.94 -3.46
C ALA A 75 -24.39 -18.74 -4.56
N ASP A 76 -23.76 -19.82 -5.01
CA ASP A 76 -24.42 -20.88 -5.75
C ASP A 76 -24.65 -22.07 -4.81
N VAL A 77 -25.91 -22.53 -4.70
CA VAL A 77 -26.26 -23.75 -3.96
C VAL A 77 -27.07 -24.64 -4.89
N GLY A 78 -26.47 -25.75 -5.31
CA GLY A 78 -27.01 -26.55 -6.42
C GLY A 78 -27.18 -25.70 -7.69
N ASP A 79 -28.38 -25.73 -8.27
CA ASP A 79 -28.71 -25.05 -9.53
C ASP A 79 -29.16 -23.59 -9.38
N THR A 80 -29.27 -23.08 -8.15
CA THR A 80 -29.69 -21.68 -7.91
C THR A 80 -28.49 -20.80 -7.61
N HIS A 81 -28.39 -19.69 -8.35
CA HIS A 81 -27.50 -18.56 -8.02
C HIS A 81 -28.30 -17.50 -7.26
N VAL A 82 -27.72 -16.97 -6.17
CA VAL A 82 -28.31 -15.85 -5.43
C VAL A 82 -27.28 -14.78 -5.11
N GLU A 83 -27.63 -13.54 -5.46
CA GLU A 83 -26.86 -12.33 -5.18
C GLU A 83 -27.48 -11.54 -4.03
N ALA A 84 -26.66 -11.18 -3.03
CA ALA A 84 -27.13 -10.55 -1.81
C ALA A 84 -27.14 -9.01 -1.89
N ILE A 85 -28.17 -8.41 -1.27
CA ILE A 85 -28.29 -6.95 -1.16
C ILE A 85 -27.80 -6.46 0.19
N VAL A 86 -27.34 -5.20 0.25
CA VAL A 86 -26.93 -4.58 1.51
C VAL A 86 -28.12 -3.95 2.22
N GLU A 87 -28.30 -4.30 3.49
CA GLU A 87 -29.34 -3.75 4.37
C GLU A 87 -28.77 -3.23 5.70
N GLU A 88 -29.56 -2.49 6.49
CA GLU A 88 -29.18 -2.22 7.89
C GLU A 88 -28.96 -3.57 8.60
N LYS A 89 -27.86 -3.73 9.32
CA LYS A 89 -27.46 -4.96 10.02
C LYS A 89 -28.59 -5.56 10.87
N LYS A 90 -29.46 -4.73 11.46
CA LYS A 90 -30.66 -5.19 12.19
C LYS A 90 -31.76 -5.73 11.28
N ALA A 91 -32.01 -5.10 10.14
CA ALA A 91 -32.97 -5.56 9.14
C ALA A 91 -32.47 -6.86 8.48
N ALA A 92 -31.20 -6.91 8.06
CA ALA A 92 -30.55 -8.12 7.55
C ALA A 92 -30.64 -9.31 8.53
N ASN A 93 -30.34 -9.08 9.81
CA ASN A 93 -30.48 -10.11 10.85
C ASN A 93 -31.93 -10.53 11.11
N LYS A 94 -32.91 -9.64 10.88
CA LYS A 94 -34.34 -9.99 10.96
C LYS A 94 -34.75 -10.87 9.78
N ILE A 95 -34.49 -10.42 8.55
CA ILE A 95 -34.77 -11.13 7.29
C ILE A 95 -34.19 -12.54 7.33
N TYR A 96 -32.91 -12.68 7.66
CA TYR A 96 -32.23 -13.96 7.75
C TYR A 96 -32.92 -14.91 8.75
N LYS A 97 -33.25 -14.43 9.96
CA LYS A 97 -33.89 -15.26 11.00
C LYS A 97 -35.33 -15.65 10.66
N GLU A 98 -36.09 -14.76 10.00
CA GLU A 98 -37.45 -15.06 9.57
C GLU A 98 -37.46 -16.12 8.47
N ALA A 99 -36.53 -16.05 7.51
CA ALA A 99 -36.37 -17.08 6.49
C ALA A 99 -35.92 -18.43 7.07
N THR A 100 -34.86 -18.47 7.90
CA THR A 100 -34.39 -19.74 8.47
C THR A 100 -35.41 -20.38 9.41
N SER A 101 -36.16 -19.59 10.19
CA SER A 101 -37.25 -20.10 11.04
C SER A 101 -38.44 -20.65 10.23
N ALA A 102 -38.61 -20.18 8.99
CA ALA A 102 -39.63 -20.69 8.06
C ALA A 102 -39.14 -21.89 7.21
N GLY A 103 -37.93 -22.41 7.45
CA GLY A 103 -37.35 -23.48 6.65
C GLY A 103 -36.94 -23.05 5.23
N VAL A 104 -36.68 -21.75 5.04
CA VAL A 104 -36.23 -21.18 3.77
C VAL A 104 -34.72 -20.96 3.83
N GLU A 105 -34.03 -21.31 2.75
CA GLU A 105 -32.59 -21.03 2.59
C GLU A 105 -32.33 -19.52 2.57
N ALA A 106 -31.34 -19.11 3.35
CA ALA A 106 -30.99 -17.71 3.55
C ALA A 106 -29.49 -17.55 3.70
N TRP A 107 -28.97 -16.41 3.28
CA TRP A 107 -27.55 -16.11 3.28
C TRP A 107 -27.31 -14.71 3.83
N LYS A 108 -26.25 -14.54 4.61
CA LYS A 108 -25.91 -13.27 5.23
C LYS A 108 -24.40 -13.14 5.40
N LEU A 109 -23.86 -11.94 5.19
CA LEU A 109 -22.45 -11.63 5.42
C LEU A 109 -22.34 -10.41 6.34
N ASP A 110 -21.58 -10.58 7.42
CA ASP A 110 -21.32 -9.59 8.45
C ASP A 110 -19.82 -9.26 8.56
N LYS A 111 -19.48 -7.97 8.65
CA LYS A 111 -18.18 -7.53 9.19
C LYS A 111 -18.08 -7.91 10.67
N VAL A 112 -17.02 -8.61 11.06
CA VAL A 112 -16.67 -8.92 12.46
C VAL A 112 -15.74 -7.84 12.99
N ASN A 113 -14.58 -7.69 12.36
CA ASN A 113 -13.59 -6.63 12.61
C ASN A 113 -13.06 -6.12 11.24
N GLU A 114 -11.91 -5.43 11.21
CA GLU A 114 -11.38 -4.86 9.96
C GLU A 114 -10.89 -5.91 8.95
N GLU A 115 -10.42 -7.07 9.41
CA GLU A 115 -9.84 -8.13 8.58
C GLU A 115 -10.79 -9.34 8.42
N VAL A 116 -11.66 -9.57 9.40
CA VAL A 116 -12.44 -10.80 9.55
C VAL A 116 -13.91 -10.55 9.19
N PHE A 117 -14.45 -11.41 8.33
CA PHE A 117 -15.85 -11.42 7.94
C PHE A 117 -16.48 -12.79 8.22
N GLN A 118 -17.75 -12.78 8.60
CA GLN A 118 -18.52 -13.98 8.86
C GLN A 118 -19.67 -14.09 7.87
N ILE A 119 -19.76 -15.23 7.22
CA ILE A 119 -20.90 -15.66 6.42
C ILE A 119 -21.76 -16.64 7.23
N SER A 120 -23.08 -16.51 7.11
CA SER A 120 -24.06 -17.44 7.65
C SER A 120 -24.93 -17.95 6.50
N LEU A 121 -24.93 -19.26 6.29
CA LEU A 121 -25.75 -19.97 5.30
C LEU A 121 -26.77 -20.83 6.05
N GLY A 122 -28.05 -20.47 5.96
CA GLY A 122 -29.14 -21.16 6.64
C GLY A 122 -29.79 -22.21 5.76
N ASN A 123 -30.15 -23.35 6.36
CA ASN A 123 -30.93 -24.44 5.74
C ASN A 123 -30.28 -25.09 4.49
N ILE A 124 -28.95 -25.14 4.42
CA ILE A 124 -28.23 -25.74 3.28
C ILE A 124 -28.62 -27.22 3.13
N LEU A 125 -29.10 -27.57 1.93
CA LEU A 125 -29.61 -28.90 1.64
C LEU A 125 -28.54 -30.02 1.72
N PRO A 126 -28.96 -31.27 2.02
CA PRO A 126 -28.10 -32.45 2.00
C PRO A 126 -27.29 -32.63 0.71
N SER A 127 -26.03 -33.07 0.83
CA SER A 127 -25.12 -33.36 -0.29
C SER A 127 -24.87 -32.23 -1.31
N SER A 128 -25.39 -31.02 -1.09
CA SER A 128 -25.20 -29.88 -2.00
C SER A 128 -23.74 -29.45 -2.12
N ILE A 129 -23.37 -29.03 -3.32
CA ILE A 129 -22.18 -28.19 -3.54
C ILE A 129 -22.59 -26.75 -3.23
N VAL A 130 -21.77 -26.07 -2.43
CA VAL A 130 -21.93 -24.68 -2.04
C VAL A 130 -20.73 -23.92 -2.58
N LYS A 131 -20.96 -23.00 -3.51
CA LYS A 131 -19.94 -22.10 -4.03
C LYS A 131 -20.20 -20.70 -3.47
N VAL A 132 -19.21 -20.12 -2.84
CA VAL A 132 -19.28 -18.83 -2.15
C VAL A 132 -18.42 -17.84 -2.91
N ASN A 133 -19.01 -16.73 -3.37
CA ASN A 133 -18.27 -15.67 -4.06
C ASN A 133 -18.31 -14.40 -3.21
N VAL A 134 -17.13 -13.88 -2.84
CA VAL A 134 -16.95 -12.64 -2.07
C VAL A 134 -16.15 -11.66 -2.90
N HIS A 135 -16.73 -10.49 -3.17
CA HIS A 135 -16.09 -9.40 -3.88
C HIS A 135 -15.69 -8.32 -2.88
N TYR A 136 -14.42 -7.92 -2.86
CA TYR A 136 -13.87 -6.92 -1.94
C TYR A 136 -12.89 -5.99 -2.64
N ALA A 137 -12.83 -4.75 -2.14
CA ALA A 137 -11.93 -3.73 -2.65
C ALA A 137 -11.07 -3.15 -1.53
N TYR A 138 -9.81 -2.82 -1.83
CA TYR A 138 -8.87 -2.16 -0.92
C TYR A 138 -7.81 -1.34 -1.67
N VAL A 139 -6.93 -0.67 -0.92
CA VAL A 139 -5.68 -0.10 -1.45
C VAL A 139 -4.51 -0.84 -0.82
N ILE A 140 -3.52 -1.19 -1.63
CA ILE A 140 -2.27 -1.78 -1.15
C ILE A 140 -1.56 -0.74 -0.28
N SER A 141 -1.35 -1.04 1.00
CA SER A 141 -0.59 -0.16 1.89
C SER A 141 0.86 -0.03 1.40
N SER A 142 1.47 1.14 1.62
CA SER A 142 2.88 1.34 1.26
C SER A 142 3.77 0.53 2.20
N ASP A 143 4.44 -0.49 1.66
CA ASP A 143 5.83 -0.69 2.06
C ASP A 143 6.57 0.64 1.79
N ILE A 144 7.31 1.14 2.77
CA ILE A 144 7.91 2.48 2.74
C ILE A 144 9.17 2.52 1.82
N THR A 145 9.46 1.42 1.14
CA THR A 145 10.50 1.29 0.12
C THR A 145 10.04 1.95 -1.19
N GLU A 146 10.78 2.97 -1.64
CA GLU A 146 10.28 4.06 -2.51
C GLU A 146 9.71 3.66 -3.88
N ASP A 147 10.03 2.48 -4.41
CA ASP A 147 9.61 2.04 -5.75
C ASP A 147 8.86 0.68 -5.78
N SER A 148 8.57 0.04 -4.64
CA SER A 148 8.00 -1.32 -4.61
C SER A 148 6.54 -1.39 -4.16
N VAL A 149 5.74 -2.25 -4.81
CA VAL A 149 4.39 -2.62 -4.40
C VAL A 149 4.37 -4.09 -3.97
N ARG A 150 3.75 -4.39 -2.82
CA ARG A 150 3.58 -5.74 -2.29
C ARG A 150 2.10 -6.10 -2.16
N LEU A 151 1.63 -7.02 -2.99
CA LEU A 151 0.31 -7.64 -2.86
C LEU A 151 0.42 -8.89 -1.98
N THR A 152 -0.35 -8.97 -0.90
CA THR A 152 -0.41 -10.14 -0.01
C THR A 152 -1.83 -10.71 0.01
N ILE A 153 -1.96 -11.99 -0.31
CA ILE A 153 -3.21 -12.76 -0.24
C ILE A 153 -3.17 -13.66 1.01
N PRO A 154 -4.18 -13.60 1.90
CA PRO A 154 -4.22 -14.38 3.14
C PRO A 154 -4.44 -15.88 2.88
N CYS A 155 -3.65 -16.73 3.56
CA CYS A 155 -3.69 -18.19 3.43
C CYS A 155 -4.57 -18.89 4.50
N GLY A 156 -5.04 -18.16 5.51
CA GLY A 156 -5.92 -18.66 6.57
C GLY A 156 -6.02 -17.69 7.74
N LEU A 157 -7.05 -17.82 8.58
CA LEU A 157 -7.18 -17.08 9.83
C LEU A 157 -6.01 -17.40 10.76
N ALA A 158 -5.36 -16.36 11.26
CA ALA A 158 -4.46 -16.48 12.41
C ALA A 158 -5.26 -16.78 13.69
N ALA A 159 -4.71 -17.59 14.60
CA ALA A 159 -5.35 -17.91 15.87
C ALA A 159 -5.25 -16.72 16.85
N ARG A 160 -6.33 -15.97 17.02
CA ARG A 160 -6.36 -14.71 17.80
C ARG A 160 -6.76 -14.94 19.28
N PRO A 161 -6.02 -14.43 20.28
CA PRO A 161 -6.37 -14.55 21.69
C PRO A 161 -7.70 -13.87 22.02
N GLY A 162 -8.69 -14.63 22.51
CA GLY A 162 -9.99 -14.12 22.94
C GLY A 162 -11.12 -15.12 22.74
N GLU A 163 -12.36 -14.70 22.99
CA GLU A 163 -13.55 -15.45 22.58
C GLU A 163 -13.90 -15.08 21.13
N ALA A 164 -13.62 -16.00 20.21
CA ALA A 164 -13.92 -15.82 18.80
C ALA A 164 -15.44 -15.72 18.55
N PRO A 165 -15.91 -14.99 17.51
CA PRO A 165 -17.34 -14.75 17.27
C PRO A 165 -18.15 -16.04 16.99
N ALA A 166 -17.47 -17.06 16.47
CA ALA A 166 -17.95 -18.43 16.37
C ALA A 166 -16.92 -19.36 17.03
N LYS A 167 -17.35 -20.57 17.41
CA LYS A 167 -16.43 -21.58 17.95
C LYS A 167 -15.46 -22.06 16.86
N GLU A 168 -14.26 -21.50 16.87
CA GLU A 168 -13.18 -21.93 15.98
C GLU A 168 -12.88 -23.42 16.16
N THR A 169 -12.92 -24.15 15.05
CA THR A 169 -12.44 -25.52 14.94
C THR A 169 -11.55 -25.64 13.70
N THR A 170 -10.91 -26.80 13.50
CA THR A 170 -10.08 -27.08 12.32
C THR A 170 -10.93 -27.82 11.28
N ILE A 171 -10.75 -27.55 9.99
CA ILE A 171 -11.53 -28.18 8.92
C ILE A 171 -10.78 -29.39 8.38
N PRO A 172 -11.45 -30.53 8.14
CA PRO A 172 -10.93 -31.57 7.27
C PRO A 172 -10.97 -31.08 5.81
N THR A 173 -9.82 -30.70 5.25
CA THR A 173 -9.69 -30.50 3.79
C THR A 173 -9.98 -31.80 3.06
N ALA A 174 -10.60 -31.71 1.88
CA ALA A 174 -10.81 -32.88 1.03
C ALA A 174 -9.46 -33.46 0.54
N PRO A 175 -9.41 -34.72 0.07
CA PRO A 175 -8.30 -35.17 -0.76
C PRO A 175 -8.09 -34.20 -1.92
N THR A 176 -6.86 -33.73 -2.07
CA THR A 176 -6.48 -32.74 -3.07
C THR A 176 -6.69 -33.27 -4.48
N GLY A 177 -7.57 -32.61 -5.23
CA GLY A 177 -7.72 -32.79 -6.68
C GLY A 177 -6.84 -31.79 -7.45
N SER A 178 -6.85 -31.89 -8.78
CA SER A 178 -6.15 -30.92 -9.62
C SER A 178 -6.71 -29.51 -9.44
N ASN A 179 -5.83 -28.52 -9.33
CA ASN A 179 -6.16 -27.09 -9.19
C ASN A 179 -7.00 -26.75 -7.94
N ALA A 180 -6.61 -27.28 -6.77
CA ALA A 180 -7.22 -26.89 -5.48
C ALA A 180 -7.12 -25.38 -5.18
N VAL A 181 -6.07 -24.72 -5.66
CA VAL A 181 -5.92 -23.26 -5.65
C VAL A 181 -5.62 -22.75 -7.04
N THR A 182 -6.30 -21.66 -7.43
CA THR A 182 -5.93 -20.84 -8.59
C THR A 182 -5.93 -19.38 -8.17
N ILE A 183 -4.85 -18.66 -8.46
CA ILE A 183 -4.71 -17.22 -8.23
C ILE A 183 -4.39 -16.57 -9.58
N THR A 184 -5.13 -15.52 -9.92
CA THR A 184 -4.93 -14.72 -11.12
C THR A 184 -4.85 -13.25 -10.72
N VAL A 185 -3.80 -12.56 -11.17
CA VAL A 185 -3.56 -11.15 -10.84
C VAL A 185 -3.30 -10.37 -12.14
N GLY A 186 -4.25 -9.54 -12.56
CA GLY A 186 -4.02 -8.53 -13.59
C GLY A 186 -3.56 -7.23 -12.96
N ILE A 187 -2.39 -6.73 -13.35
CA ILE A 187 -1.82 -5.47 -12.88
C ILE A 187 -1.93 -4.45 -14.01
N HIS A 188 -2.44 -3.26 -13.68
CA HIS A 188 -2.39 -2.07 -14.51
C HIS A 188 -1.64 -1.00 -13.72
N GLY A 189 -0.40 -0.73 -14.13
CA GLY A 189 0.40 0.35 -13.58
C GLY A 189 -0.18 1.74 -13.94
N PRO A 190 0.45 2.81 -13.45
CA PRO A 190 0.12 4.18 -13.85
C PRO A 190 0.28 4.36 -15.37
N ASP A 191 -0.59 5.18 -15.97
CA ASP A 191 -0.56 5.41 -17.41
C ASP A 191 0.82 5.95 -17.85
N LYS A 192 1.44 5.28 -18.83
CA LYS A 192 2.80 5.53 -19.36
C LYS A 192 3.99 5.18 -18.44
N THR A 193 3.76 4.61 -17.25
CA THR A 193 4.84 4.11 -16.37
C THR A 193 5.04 2.61 -16.58
N ARG A 194 6.30 2.19 -16.75
CA ARG A 194 6.66 0.76 -16.90
C ARG A 194 6.57 0.03 -15.57
N ILE A 195 6.22 -1.26 -15.61
CA ILE A 195 6.38 -2.16 -14.48
C ILE A 195 7.78 -2.78 -14.57
N GLY A 196 8.58 -2.63 -13.52
CA GLY A 196 9.94 -3.20 -13.46
C GLY A 196 9.91 -4.69 -13.10
N ARG A 197 10.87 -5.13 -12.26
CA ARG A 197 10.90 -6.48 -11.68
C ARG A 197 9.52 -6.86 -11.15
N LEU A 198 9.00 -8.02 -11.56
CA LEU A 198 7.72 -8.62 -11.14
C LEU A 198 7.98 -10.08 -10.77
N TYR A 199 7.77 -10.45 -9.51
CA TYR A 199 8.13 -11.77 -8.96
C TYR A 199 7.32 -12.14 -7.72
N CYS A 200 7.18 -13.44 -7.42
CA CYS A 200 6.50 -13.93 -6.23
C CYS A 200 7.52 -14.33 -5.15
N LEU A 201 7.45 -13.71 -3.98
CA LEU A 201 8.36 -13.93 -2.84
C LEU A 201 8.09 -15.23 -2.05
N SER A 202 7.04 -15.97 -2.40
CA SER A 202 6.44 -16.98 -1.51
C SER A 202 6.16 -18.34 -2.15
N HIS A 203 5.99 -18.37 -3.47
CA HIS A 203 5.54 -19.52 -4.25
C HIS A 203 6.11 -19.39 -5.67
N HIS A 204 6.44 -20.49 -6.33
CA HIS A 204 6.74 -20.50 -7.75
C HIS A 204 5.45 -20.20 -8.53
N ALA A 205 5.35 -19.00 -9.11
CA ALA A 205 4.18 -18.54 -9.87
C ALA A 205 4.55 -18.35 -11.34
N THR A 206 3.59 -18.55 -12.24
CA THR A 206 3.76 -18.28 -13.67
C THR A 206 3.52 -16.79 -13.94
N ILE A 207 4.51 -16.11 -14.52
CA ILE A 207 4.47 -14.67 -14.78
C ILE A 207 4.49 -14.43 -16.29
N THR A 208 3.69 -13.46 -16.74
CA THR A 208 3.46 -13.15 -18.17
C THR A 208 3.38 -11.64 -18.41
N SER A 209 3.96 -11.17 -19.52
CA SER A 209 3.86 -9.78 -19.98
C SER A 209 2.89 -9.62 -21.17
N GLY A 210 2.20 -8.47 -21.23
CA GLY A 210 1.32 -8.09 -22.34
C GLY A 210 -0.14 -8.51 -22.19
N PHE A 211 -1.03 -7.78 -22.87
CA PHE A 211 -2.48 -8.06 -22.93
C PHE A 211 -2.89 -8.64 -24.30
N CYS A 212 -3.81 -9.59 -24.28
CA CYS A 212 -4.71 -9.87 -25.38
C CYS A 212 -6.17 -9.90 -24.88
N ASP A 213 -7.04 -9.09 -25.47
CA ASP A 213 -8.45 -9.03 -25.07
C ASP A 213 -9.23 -10.24 -25.63
N SER A 214 -9.24 -11.32 -24.85
CA SER A 214 -10.47 -12.01 -24.45
C SER A 214 -10.13 -13.20 -23.52
N SER A 215 -10.29 -13.01 -22.20
CA SER A 215 -10.17 -14.06 -21.16
C SER A 215 -8.82 -14.80 -21.02
N PHE A 216 -7.78 -14.08 -20.56
CA PHE A 216 -6.59 -14.56 -19.81
C PHE A 216 -6.19 -16.06 -19.95
N LYS A 217 -5.85 -16.52 -21.16
CA LYS A 217 -5.17 -17.81 -21.35
C LYS A 217 -4.15 -17.78 -22.49
N ASN A 218 -3.11 -18.58 -22.31
CA ASN A 218 -2.08 -18.98 -23.29
C ASN A 218 -0.94 -17.98 -23.54
N MET A 219 0.05 -17.98 -22.64
CA MET A 219 1.43 -17.58 -22.94
C MET A 219 2.41 -18.52 -22.22
N THR A 220 3.67 -18.53 -22.64
CA THR A 220 4.73 -19.39 -22.10
C THR A 220 5.16 -18.93 -20.69
N PRO A 221 5.18 -19.80 -19.67
CA PRO A 221 5.61 -19.44 -18.33
C PRO A 221 7.06 -19.00 -18.23
N VAL A 222 7.33 -18.01 -17.40
CA VAL A 222 8.67 -17.64 -16.90
C VAL A 222 8.59 -17.45 -15.37
N GLU A 223 9.63 -17.87 -14.64
CA GLU A 223 9.66 -17.83 -13.16
C GLU A 223 9.93 -16.43 -12.59
N GLU A 224 10.65 -15.58 -13.34
CA GLU A 224 10.94 -14.18 -13.01
C GLU A 224 10.97 -13.33 -14.30
N MET A 225 10.58 -12.06 -14.20
CA MET A 225 10.71 -11.10 -15.30
C MET A 225 11.32 -9.78 -14.81
N GLU A 226 12.50 -9.44 -15.35
CA GLU A 226 13.24 -8.23 -14.96
C GLU A 226 12.62 -6.93 -15.50
N ALA A 227 11.93 -6.99 -16.64
CA ALA A 227 11.25 -5.84 -17.22
C ALA A 227 9.95 -6.23 -17.94
N VAL A 228 8.85 -5.60 -17.57
CA VAL A 228 7.63 -5.59 -18.36
C VAL A 228 7.56 -4.24 -19.10
N ASN A 229 7.81 -4.26 -20.42
CA ASN A 229 7.85 -3.05 -21.26
C ASN A 229 6.48 -2.36 -21.45
N ASP A 230 5.43 -2.85 -20.79
CA ASP A 230 4.06 -2.36 -20.81
C ASP A 230 3.69 -1.80 -19.43
N SER A 231 2.70 -0.91 -19.36
CA SER A 231 2.12 -0.47 -18.08
C SER A 231 1.11 -1.51 -17.53
N LYS A 232 1.26 -2.78 -17.91
CA LYS A 232 0.35 -3.88 -17.59
C LYS A 232 1.12 -5.19 -17.40
N GLY A 233 0.71 -6.01 -16.43
CA GLY A 233 1.29 -7.34 -16.17
C GLY A 233 0.23 -8.36 -15.79
N TYR A 234 0.53 -9.65 -15.94
CA TYR A 234 -0.36 -10.73 -15.54
C TYR A 234 0.41 -11.85 -14.82
N VAL A 235 -0.19 -12.38 -13.75
CA VAL A 235 0.36 -13.48 -12.96
C VAL A 235 -0.70 -14.55 -12.77
N GLU A 236 -0.33 -15.81 -13.00
CA GLU A 236 -1.15 -16.99 -12.71
C GLU A 236 -0.38 -17.93 -11.80
N PHE A 237 -1.04 -18.40 -10.74
CA PHE A 237 -0.52 -19.46 -9.87
C PHE A 237 -1.62 -20.51 -9.72
N THR A 238 -1.28 -21.77 -10.00
CA THR A 238 -2.17 -22.90 -9.79
C THR A 238 -1.46 -23.97 -8.98
N SER A 239 -2.15 -24.58 -8.02
CA SER A 239 -1.62 -25.59 -7.13
C SER A 239 -2.67 -26.64 -6.82
N ASP A 240 -2.26 -27.91 -6.82
CA ASP A 240 -3.09 -29.04 -6.38
C ASP A 240 -3.25 -29.08 -4.85
N HIS A 241 -2.44 -28.32 -4.11
CA HIS A 241 -2.53 -28.17 -2.66
C HIS A 241 -3.04 -26.78 -2.26
N PHE A 242 -3.79 -26.71 -1.16
CA PHE A 242 -4.16 -25.44 -0.53
C PHE A 242 -2.92 -24.69 -0.03
N LEU A 243 -2.99 -23.35 -0.01
CA LEU A 243 -1.88 -22.51 0.37
C LEU A 243 -1.33 -22.88 1.75
N SER A 244 0.00 -22.87 1.87
CA SER A 244 0.72 -23.19 3.10
C SER A 244 1.53 -22.02 3.67
N SER A 245 1.39 -20.84 3.06
CA SER A 245 1.90 -19.54 3.48
C SER A 245 1.13 -18.46 2.72
N HIS A 246 1.25 -17.21 3.13
CA HIS A 246 0.67 -16.10 2.39
C HIS A 246 1.23 -16.05 0.96
N PHE A 247 0.37 -15.84 -0.04
CA PHE A 247 0.85 -15.58 -1.40
C PHE A 247 1.25 -14.10 -1.50
N VAL A 248 2.53 -13.83 -1.71
CA VAL A 248 3.15 -12.51 -1.69
C VAL A 248 3.75 -12.22 -3.06
N LEU A 249 3.08 -11.36 -3.83
CA LEU A 249 3.55 -10.87 -5.12
C LEU A 249 4.17 -9.48 -4.94
N VAL A 250 5.34 -9.25 -5.54
CA VAL A 250 6.03 -7.97 -5.51
C VAL A 250 6.29 -7.49 -6.92
N TRP A 251 6.11 -6.19 -7.15
CA TRP A 251 6.62 -5.54 -8.35
C TRP A 251 7.17 -4.15 -8.07
N THR A 252 7.99 -3.65 -8.98
CA THR A 252 8.50 -2.28 -8.93
C THR A 252 7.78 -1.37 -9.92
N VAL A 253 7.54 -0.12 -9.51
CA VAL A 253 6.94 0.94 -10.32
C VAL A 253 7.80 2.18 -10.12
N PRO A 254 8.67 2.55 -11.08
CA PRO A 254 9.54 3.72 -10.94
C PRO A 254 8.72 4.97 -10.62
N ARG A 255 9.20 5.75 -9.64
CA ARG A 255 8.57 6.98 -9.19
C ARG A 255 7.15 6.76 -8.64
N ILE A 256 7.00 5.78 -7.74
CA ILE A 256 5.73 5.56 -7.01
C ILE A 256 5.39 6.68 -6.03
N ASP A 257 6.37 7.53 -5.73
CA ASP A 257 6.28 8.78 -4.96
C ASP A 257 5.43 9.87 -5.63
N LEU A 258 5.37 9.88 -6.97
CA LEU A 258 4.70 10.95 -7.70
C LEU A 258 3.21 11.03 -7.37
N GLY A 259 2.73 12.26 -7.19
CA GLY A 259 1.31 12.55 -6.95
C GLY A 259 0.44 12.06 -8.10
N ARG A 260 -0.62 11.32 -7.77
CA ARG A 260 -1.55 10.67 -8.72
C ARG A 260 -2.99 10.94 -8.32
N CYS A 261 -3.88 11.08 -9.29
CA CYS A 261 -5.31 11.17 -9.00
C CYS A 261 -6.13 10.29 -9.95
N LEU A 262 -6.73 9.22 -9.43
CA LEU A 262 -7.64 8.35 -10.19
C LEU A 262 -9.05 8.94 -10.19
N VAL A 263 -9.75 8.87 -11.33
CA VAL A 263 -11.11 9.40 -11.48
C VAL A 263 -12.05 8.33 -12.03
N GLU A 264 -13.16 8.14 -11.33
CA GLU A 264 -14.21 7.18 -11.69
C GLU A 264 -15.56 7.89 -11.83
N LYS A 265 -16.36 7.40 -12.77
CA LYS A 265 -17.74 7.81 -13.02
C LYS A 265 -18.69 6.67 -12.68
N LEU A 266 -19.67 6.95 -11.82
CA LEU A 266 -20.79 6.06 -11.55
C LEU A 266 -22.08 6.68 -12.08
N GLU A 267 -22.67 6.04 -13.08
CA GLU A 267 -24.03 6.31 -13.54
C GLU A 267 -24.99 5.67 -12.53
N SER A 268 -26.01 6.41 -12.06
CA SER A 268 -26.93 5.83 -11.06
C SER A 268 -27.84 4.80 -11.71
N PRO A 269 -27.94 3.56 -11.18
CA PRO A 269 -28.90 2.56 -11.66
C PRO A 269 -30.36 2.93 -11.30
N ILE A 270 -30.57 3.94 -10.45
CA ILE A 270 -31.90 4.42 -10.06
C ILE A 270 -32.24 5.65 -10.90
N GLN A 271 -33.21 5.49 -11.80
CA GLN A 271 -33.69 6.55 -12.70
C GLN A 271 -34.11 7.80 -11.89
N GLY A 272 -33.42 8.92 -12.12
CA GLY A 272 -33.68 10.20 -11.44
C GLY A 272 -32.68 10.59 -10.34
N GLN A 273 -31.77 9.70 -9.92
CA GLN A 273 -30.63 10.08 -9.07
C GLN A 273 -29.48 10.69 -9.92
N PRO A 274 -28.68 11.61 -9.35
CA PRO A 274 -27.56 12.22 -10.06
C PRO A 274 -26.42 11.21 -10.30
N GLN A 275 -25.77 11.35 -11.46
CA GLN A 275 -24.45 10.76 -11.73
C GLN A 275 -23.43 11.32 -10.73
N THR A 276 -22.57 10.47 -10.18
CA THR A 276 -21.47 10.89 -9.31
C THR A 276 -20.10 10.63 -9.93
N HIS A 277 -19.13 11.39 -9.46
CA HIS A 277 -17.71 11.17 -9.70
C HIS A 277 -17.03 10.80 -8.39
N ALA A 278 -16.08 9.87 -8.42
CA ALA A 278 -15.20 9.59 -7.30
C ALA A 278 -13.75 9.84 -7.71
N PHE A 279 -13.03 10.52 -6.83
CA PHE A 279 -11.61 10.80 -6.98
C PHE A 279 -10.83 10.08 -5.88
N ALA A 280 -9.66 9.56 -6.22
CA ALA A 280 -8.64 9.09 -5.27
C ALA A 280 -7.31 9.76 -5.58
N LEU A 281 -6.96 10.78 -4.80
CA LEU A 281 -5.72 11.54 -4.88
C LEU A 281 -4.69 10.96 -3.90
N THR A 282 -3.62 10.37 -4.41
CA THR A 282 -2.50 9.86 -3.62
C THR A 282 -1.31 10.80 -3.77
N LEU A 283 -0.68 11.15 -2.64
CA LEU A 283 0.47 12.03 -2.55
C LEU A 283 1.52 11.42 -1.62
N VAL A 284 2.81 11.62 -1.92
CA VAL A 284 3.92 11.35 -0.99
C VAL A 284 4.64 12.67 -0.73
N SER A 285 5.04 12.92 0.53
CA SER A 285 5.97 14.00 0.83
C SER A 285 7.41 13.50 0.66
N ASN A 286 8.24 14.28 -0.01
CA ASN A 286 9.70 14.13 -0.06
C ASN A 286 10.41 15.40 0.44
N ILE A 287 9.68 16.27 1.17
CA ILE A 287 10.27 17.49 1.74
C ILE A 287 10.99 17.11 3.02
N ASP A 288 12.33 17.13 2.96
CA ASP A 288 13.19 17.18 4.14
C ASP A 288 12.92 18.49 4.88
N LEU A 289 12.71 18.40 6.20
CA LEU A 289 12.43 19.55 7.06
C LEU A 289 13.31 19.50 8.28
N GLU A 290 13.75 20.67 8.74
CA GLU A 290 14.61 20.72 9.91
C GLU A 290 13.91 20.13 11.15
N PRO A 291 14.66 19.39 11.98
CA PRO A 291 14.11 18.67 13.10
C PRO A 291 14.09 19.48 14.40
N ASP A 292 13.01 19.30 15.17
CA ASP A 292 12.72 19.98 16.44
C ASP A 292 13.04 19.13 17.69
N GLU A 293 12.97 19.75 18.88
CA GLU A 293 12.93 19.08 20.18
C GLU A 293 11.87 17.96 20.20
N HIS A 294 12.29 16.71 20.45
CA HIS A 294 11.43 15.55 20.24
C HIS A 294 11.62 14.45 21.30
N GLU A 295 10.51 14.06 21.93
CA GLU A 295 10.39 12.86 22.76
C GLU A 295 10.05 11.59 21.95
N TYR A 296 10.88 10.54 22.06
CA TYR A 296 10.69 9.22 21.42
C TYR A 296 10.31 8.16 22.47
N ILE A 297 9.13 7.56 22.36
CA ILE A 297 8.70 6.52 23.32
C ILE A 297 8.50 5.18 22.61
N PHE A 298 9.38 4.22 22.89
CA PHE A 298 9.22 2.84 22.42
C PHE A 298 8.27 2.08 23.35
N LEU A 299 7.23 1.46 22.80
CA LEU A 299 6.27 0.63 23.52
C LEU A 299 6.35 -0.81 22.98
N VAL A 300 7.15 -1.63 23.65
CA VAL A 300 7.55 -2.97 23.22
C VAL A 300 6.66 -4.04 23.86
N ASP A 301 5.98 -4.82 23.02
CA ASP A 301 5.21 -5.98 23.45
C ASP A 301 6.13 -7.09 23.96
N LYS A 302 5.77 -7.67 25.10
CA LYS A 302 6.43 -8.84 25.69
C LYS A 302 5.42 -9.88 26.15
N SER A 303 4.23 -9.92 25.55
CA SER A 303 3.22 -10.96 25.76
C SER A 303 3.72 -12.35 25.31
N GLY A 304 3.03 -13.42 25.71
CA GLY A 304 3.51 -14.79 25.46
C GLY A 304 3.75 -15.16 23.99
N SER A 305 3.07 -14.50 23.04
CA SER A 305 3.24 -14.72 21.59
C SER A 305 4.59 -14.23 21.05
N MET A 306 5.15 -13.18 21.66
CA MET A 306 6.47 -12.63 21.35
C MET A 306 7.65 -13.55 21.70
N GLY A 307 7.41 -14.76 22.22
CA GLY A 307 8.46 -15.71 22.61
C GLY A 307 9.41 -16.09 21.45
N GLY A 308 10.65 -16.45 21.80
CA GLY A 308 11.66 -16.91 20.83
C GLY A 308 12.22 -15.79 19.96
N SER A 309 12.17 -15.98 18.64
CA SER A 309 12.76 -15.09 17.62
C SER A 309 12.10 -13.71 17.54
N ARG A 310 10.83 -13.58 17.94
CA ARG A 310 10.06 -12.32 17.85
C ARG A 310 10.53 -11.27 18.85
N ILE A 311 10.69 -11.60 20.14
CA ILE A 311 11.24 -10.66 21.12
C ILE A 311 12.71 -10.34 20.83
N GLN A 312 13.47 -11.27 20.25
CA GLN A 312 14.82 -11.00 19.76
C GLN A 312 14.80 -9.95 18.65
N THR A 313 13.95 -10.14 17.62
CA THR A 313 13.76 -9.18 16.53
C THR A 313 13.21 -7.83 17.00
N ALA A 314 12.26 -7.80 17.94
CA ALA A 314 11.79 -6.56 18.55
C ALA A 314 12.93 -5.80 19.22
N ASN A 315 13.79 -6.50 19.97
CA ASN A 315 14.97 -5.90 20.59
C ASN A 315 16.00 -5.43 19.55
N ASP A 316 16.19 -6.16 18.45
CA ASP A 316 17.12 -5.77 17.37
C ASP A 316 16.62 -4.51 16.64
N VAL A 317 15.33 -4.45 16.30
CA VAL A 317 14.69 -3.24 15.75
C VAL A 317 14.83 -2.07 16.72
N VAL A 318 14.58 -2.25 18.02
CA VAL A 318 14.76 -1.18 19.02
C VAL A 318 16.22 -0.73 19.11
N LYS A 319 17.19 -1.65 19.11
CA LYS A 319 18.62 -1.27 19.10
C LYS A 319 18.94 -0.41 17.87
N HIS A 320 18.54 -0.87 16.68
CA HIS A 320 18.83 -0.17 15.43
C HIS A 320 18.17 1.21 15.37
N MET A 321 16.92 1.29 15.83
CA MET A 321 16.22 2.56 15.99
C MET A 321 16.92 3.50 16.98
N LEU A 322 17.41 2.98 18.11
CA LEU A 322 18.17 3.77 19.09
C LEU A 322 19.52 4.22 18.57
N ASP A 323 20.19 3.46 17.70
CA ASP A 323 21.47 3.86 17.09
C ASP A 323 21.30 4.93 16.00
N ASN A 324 20.14 4.95 15.34
CA ASN A 324 19.79 5.91 14.30
C ASN A 324 18.81 6.97 14.80
N LEU A 325 18.58 7.04 16.12
CA LEU A 325 17.92 8.20 16.69
C LEU A 325 18.85 9.41 16.50
N PRO A 326 18.31 10.53 16.01
CA PRO A 326 19.13 11.67 15.65
C PRO A 326 19.48 12.53 16.87
N THR A 327 20.68 13.12 16.84
CA THR A 327 21.30 13.83 17.97
C THR A 327 20.83 15.29 18.14
N TYR A 328 19.53 15.55 18.03
CA TYR A 328 19.01 16.93 18.20
C TYR A 328 19.12 17.40 19.64
N HIS A 329 19.37 18.69 19.84
CA HIS A 329 19.36 19.31 21.16
C HIS A 329 18.07 18.97 21.92
N ARG A 330 18.22 18.42 23.13
CA ARG A 330 17.12 17.99 24.02
C ARG A 330 16.22 16.88 23.44
N SER A 331 16.68 16.08 22.48
CA SER A 331 16.02 14.80 22.19
C SER A 331 15.94 13.97 23.47
N MET A 332 14.76 13.48 23.78
CA MET A 332 14.50 12.63 24.95
C MET A 332 13.89 11.31 24.53
N PHE A 333 14.14 10.23 25.27
CA PHE A 333 13.54 8.95 24.94
C PHE A 333 13.15 8.12 26.17
N ASN A 334 12.21 7.20 25.99
CA ASN A 334 11.83 6.20 26.99
C ASN A 334 11.49 4.87 26.32
N ILE A 335 11.66 3.77 27.06
CA ILE A 335 11.29 2.43 26.60
C ILE A 335 10.37 1.80 27.63
N TYR A 336 9.16 1.48 27.20
CA TYR A 336 8.17 0.75 27.95
C TYR A 336 8.10 -0.69 27.44
N SER A 337 8.09 -1.65 28.36
CA SER A 337 7.64 -3.01 28.05
C SER A 337 6.18 -3.15 28.47
N PHE A 338 5.35 -3.84 27.69
CA PHE A 338 3.98 -4.14 28.08
C PHE A 338 3.59 -5.61 27.85
N SER A 339 2.74 -6.10 28.75
CA SER A 339 1.93 -7.29 28.51
C SER A 339 0.51 -7.01 29.01
N THR A 340 0.19 -7.36 30.26
CA THR A 340 -1.06 -6.93 30.93
C THR A 340 -0.94 -5.50 31.51
N THR A 341 0.28 -5.04 31.78
CA THR A 341 0.57 -3.67 32.22
C THR A 341 1.80 -3.15 31.47
N ALA A 342 1.89 -1.83 31.27
CA ALA A 342 3.08 -1.17 30.76
C ALA A 342 3.95 -0.66 31.92
N LYS A 343 5.28 -0.83 31.79
CA LYS A 343 6.26 -0.25 32.72
C LYS A 343 7.48 0.24 31.94
N SER A 344 8.02 1.41 32.31
CA SER A 344 9.33 1.85 31.81
C SER A 344 10.42 0.87 32.24
N LEU A 345 11.33 0.60 31.32
CA LEU A 345 12.57 -0.13 31.55
C LEU A 345 13.63 0.82 32.10
N ILE A 346 13.76 2.03 31.53
CA ILE A 346 14.90 2.91 31.79
C ILE A 346 14.68 3.84 32.99
N SER A 347 13.51 4.48 33.12
CA SER A 347 13.20 5.49 34.14
C SER A 347 11.70 5.59 34.44
N ASP A 348 11.33 5.35 35.70
CA ASP A 348 9.96 5.56 36.21
C ASP A 348 9.65 7.06 36.49
N GLN A 349 10.61 7.98 36.30
CA GLN A 349 10.46 9.44 36.56
C GLN A 349 10.21 10.28 35.30
N GLY A 350 10.16 9.66 34.12
CA GLY A 350 10.05 10.33 32.82
C GLY A 350 11.15 9.92 31.84
N SER A 351 11.08 10.45 30.62
CA SER A 351 12.04 10.21 29.55
C SER A 351 13.44 10.71 29.91
N LEU A 352 14.49 10.06 29.37
CA LEU A 352 15.90 10.41 29.60
C LEU A 352 16.47 11.13 28.37
N PRO A 353 17.50 11.99 28.53
CA PRO A 353 18.20 12.58 27.39
C PRO A 353 18.75 11.49 26.46
N TYR A 354 18.73 11.76 25.16
CA TYR A 354 19.35 10.90 24.16
C TYR A 354 20.87 11.16 24.12
N ASP A 355 21.61 10.29 24.81
CA ASP A 355 23.07 10.29 24.88
C ASP A 355 23.62 8.84 24.91
N PRO A 356 24.93 8.63 24.60
CA PRO A 356 25.51 7.28 24.50
C PRO A 356 25.42 6.43 25.77
N ASP A 357 25.45 7.05 26.96
CA ASP A 357 25.37 6.34 28.24
C ASP A 357 23.95 5.84 28.51
N ASN A 358 22.95 6.70 28.26
CA ASN A 358 21.54 6.35 28.38
C ASN A 358 21.10 5.35 27.30
N VAL A 359 21.59 5.47 26.07
CA VAL A 359 21.37 4.45 25.01
C VAL A 359 21.97 3.10 25.42
N SER A 360 23.21 3.11 25.92
CA SER A 360 23.87 1.90 26.42
C SER A 360 23.13 1.27 27.61
N LEU A 361 22.60 2.09 28.53
CA LEU A 361 21.73 1.64 29.61
C LEU A 361 20.44 1.01 29.09
N ALA A 362 19.81 1.64 28.10
CA ALA A 362 18.56 1.20 27.50
C ALA A 362 18.71 -0.17 26.84
N LYS A 363 19.72 -0.33 25.97
CA LYS A 363 20.06 -1.60 25.30
C LYS A 363 20.27 -2.75 26.29
N ARG A 364 20.92 -2.50 27.44
CA ARG A 364 21.12 -3.52 28.50
C ARG A 364 19.83 -3.94 29.22
N LYS A 365 18.82 -3.08 29.27
CA LYS A 365 17.56 -3.32 30.00
C LYS A 365 16.43 -3.94 29.16
N LEU A 366 16.63 -4.12 27.85
CA LEU A 366 15.67 -4.74 26.95
C LEU A 366 15.23 -6.14 27.41
N CYS A 367 13.96 -6.48 27.19
CA CYS A 367 13.36 -7.72 27.70
C CYS A 367 13.86 -8.95 26.94
N LYS A 368 14.50 -9.89 27.65
CA LYS A 368 14.99 -11.16 27.07
C LYS A 368 13.97 -12.29 27.05
N HIS A 369 12.86 -12.14 27.78
CA HIS A 369 11.82 -13.14 27.93
C HIS A 369 10.44 -12.50 27.76
N ALA A 370 9.54 -13.23 27.11
CA ALA A 370 8.17 -12.80 26.85
C ALA A 370 7.18 -13.62 27.69
N SER A 371 6.25 -12.96 28.38
CA SER A 371 5.21 -13.58 29.22
C SER A 371 4.06 -12.64 29.58
N GLY A 372 2.88 -13.23 29.80
CA GLY A 372 1.63 -12.52 30.09
C GLY A 372 0.72 -12.38 28.88
N GLY A 373 -0.43 -11.73 29.07
CA GLY A 373 -1.37 -11.39 27.98
C GLY A 373 -1.00 -10.08 27.26
N THR A 374 -1.92 -9.56 26.46
CA THR A 374 -1.72 -8.34 25.66
C THR A 374 -2.86 -7.36 25.95
N ASP A 375 -2.56 -6.23 26.61
CA ASP A 375 -3.51 -5.11 26.79
C ASP A 375 -2.87 -3.80 26.29
N ILE A 376 -2.95 -3.63 24.97
CA ILE A 376 -2.43 -2.45 24.26
C ILE A 376 -3.17 -1.16 24.65
N ALA A 377 -4.45 -1.25 25.07
CA ALA A 377 -5.26 -0.10 25.43
C ALA A 377 -4.83 0.51 26.78
N THR A 378 -4.61 -0.33 27.78
CA THR A 378 -4.04 0.09 29.07
C THR A 378 -2.59 0.54 28.90
N ALA A 379 -1.81 -0.16 28.07
CA ALA A 379 -0.41 0.19 27.81
C ALA A 379 -0.26 1.60 27.20
N LEU A 380 -0.99 1.90 26.12
CA LEU A 380 -1.00 3.22 25.50
C LEU A 380 -1.52 4.30 26.46
N LYS A 381 -2.54 4.01 27.28
CA LYS A 381 -3.04 4.96 28.28
C LYS A 381 -1.97 5.31 29.32
N THR A 382 -1.20 4.34 29.81
CA THR A 382 -0.10 4.58 30.75
C THR A 382 0.98 5.45 30.12
N VAL A 383 1.45 5.11 28.91
CA VAL A 383 2.46 5.89 28.18
C VAL A 383 1.98 7.31 27.93
N LEU A 384 0.76 7.49 27.41
CA LEU A 384 0.19 8.79 27.10
C LEU A 384 0.04 9.69 28.34
N ASN A 385 -0.18 9.11 29.52
CA ASN A 385 -0.25 9.86 30.78
C ASN A 385 1.13 10.20 31.38
N GLN A 386 2.19 9.50 30.98
CA GLN A 386 3.55 9.66 31.52
C GLN A 386 4.51 10.40 30.58
N ARG A 387 4.13 10.58 29.31
CA ARG A 387 4.87 11.37 28.31
C ARG A 387 5.09 12.81 28.78
N ASP A 388 6.21 13.41 28.43
CA ASP A 388 6.43 14.82 28.72
C ASP A 388 5.63 15.71 27.75
N THR A 389 4.46 16.14 28.21
CA THR A 389 3.60 17.06 27.46
C THR A 389 4.18 18.46 27.24
N SER A 390 5.35 18.81 27.80
CA SER A 390 6.01 20.09 27.54
C SER A 390 6.64 20.16 26.13
N HIS A 391 7.11 19.03 25.61
CA HIS A 391 7.77 18.96 24.29
C HIS A 391 6.81 19.35 23.15
N PRO A 392 7.31 20.05 22.10
CA PRO A 392 6.49 20.38 20.94
C PRO A 392 6.13 19.14 20.13
N ARG A 393 6.96 18.10 20.18
CA ARG A 393 6.80 16.86 19.41
C ARG A 393 7.05 15.62 20.27
N CYS A 394 6.16 14.64 20.14
CA CYS A 394 6.26 13.32 20.79
C CYS A 394 5.90 12.25 19.76
N SER A 395 6.65 11.14 19.69
CA SER A 395 6.30 10.00 18.82
C SER A 395 6.42 8.69 19.58
N ILE A 396 5.32 7.93 19.60
CA ILE A 396 5.25 6.63 20.24
C ILE A 396 5.43 5.56 19.16
N ILE A 397 6.43 4.69 19.32
CA ILE A 397 6.70 3.56 18.42
C ILE A 397 6.24 2.28 19.11
N VAL A 398 5.09 1.75 18.70
CA VAL A 398 4.55 0.49 19.21
C VAL A 398 5.15 -0.68 18.45
N ILE A 399 5.65 -1.70 19.12
CA ILE A 399 6.26 -2.89 18.51
C ILE A 399 5.54 -4.12 19.05
N THR A 400 4.85 -4.88 18.20
CA THR A 400 3.92 -5.96 18.64
C THR A 400 3.72 -7.02 17.55
N ASP A 401 3.48 -8.28 17.95
CA ASP A 401 2.93 -9.35 17.10
C ASP A 401 1.41 -9.51 17.29
N GLY A 402 0.78 -8.52 17.94
CA GLY A 402 -0.51 -8.62 18.59
C GLY A 402 -1.69 -8.98 17.70
N LEU A 403 -2.56 -9.79 18.28
CA LEU A 403 -3.70 -10.47 17.66
C LEU A 403 -5.03 -10.14 18.38
N ASP A 404 -5.14 -8.96 19.00
CA ASP A 404 -6.33 -8.55 19.78
C ASP A 404 -7.56 -8.34 18.86
N TRP A 405 -8.70 -8.92 19.25
CA TRP A 405 -9.99 -8.76 18.57
C TRP A 405 -10.58 -7.34 18.71
N SER A 406 -10.17 -6.52 19.69
CA SER A 406 -10.87 -5.27 20.06
C SER A 406 -9.99 -4.05 20.36
N VAL A 407 -9.45 -3.43 19.30
CA VAL A 407 -8.63 -2.19 19.34
C VAL A 407 -9.40 -0.91 19.75
N LYS A 408 -10.74 -0.94 19.80
CA LYS A 408 -11.60 0.26 19.93
C LYS A 408 -11.32 1.12 21.18
N ALA A 409 -10.83 0.52 22.25
CA ALA A 409 -10.42 1.24 23.45
C ALA A 409 -9.09 2.01 23.21
N ALA A 410 -8.08 1.33 22.68
CA ALA A 410 -6.78 1.92 22.33
C ALA A 410 -6.93 3.06 21.32
N MET A 411 -7.70 2.86 20.24
CA MET A 411 -7.95 3.90 19.23
C MET A 411 -8.58 5.16 19.81
N ARG A 412 -9.48 5.02 20.80
CA ARG A 412 -10.10 6.16 21.48
C ARG A 412 -9.05 6.94 22.28
N THR A 413 -8.27 6.26 23.10
CA THR A 413 -7.22 6.88 23.93
C THR A 413 -6.21 7.65 23.08
N VAL A 414 -5.76 7.06 21.97
CA VAL A 414 -4.82 7.73 21.04
C VAL A 414 -5.47 8.95 20.41
N ARG A 415 -6.71 8.84 19.90
CA ARG A 415 -7.42 9.95 19.24
C ARG A 415 -7.70 11.12 20.17
N GLU A 416 -8.06 10.85 21.42
CA GLU A 416 -8.27 11.88 22.44
C GLU A 416 -6.94 12.61 22.71
N ALA A 417 -5.85 11.86 22.96
CA ALA A 417 -4.54 12.45 23.23
C ALA A 417 -3.92 13.21 22.04
N THR A 418 -4.14 12.77 20.78
CA THR A 418 -3.67 13.47 19.58
C THR A 418 -4.47 14.74 19.31
N ALA A 419 -5.79 14.71 19.54
CA ALA A 419 -6.63 15.91 19.47
C ALA A 419 -6.24 16.95 20.54
N ASP A 420 -5.98 16.52 21.77
CA ASP A 420 -5.54 17.40 22.86
C ASP A 420 -4.15 18.02 22.58
N ALA A 421 -3.22 17.26 21.99
CA ALA A 421 -1.93 17.76 21.57
C ALA A 421 -2.08 18.80 20.44
N ALA A 422 -2.86 18.49 19.41
CA ALA A 422 -3.11 19.38 18.27
C ALA A 422 -3.79 20.70 18.70
N ALA A 423 -4.70 20.66 19.69
CA ALA A 423 -5.33 21.84 20.27
C ALA A 423 -4.32 22.77 21.00
N GLN A 424 -3.18 22.24 21.44
CA GLN A 424 -2.06 22.98 22.02
C GLN A 424 -0.97 23.32 20.98
N SER A 425 -1.25 23.15 19.69
CA SER A 425 -0.28 23.27 18.58
C SER A 425 0.91 22.30 18.64
N LYS A 426 0.82 21.23 19.44
CA LYS A 426 1.84 20.17 19.58
C LYS A 426 1.57 19.01 18.63
N LEU A 427 2.61 18.24 18.31
CA LEU A 427 2.55 17.09 17.42
C LEU A 427 2.81 15.79 18.21
N LEU A 428 1.75 15.11 18.61
CA LEU A 428 1.81 13.72 19.06
C LEU A 428 1.56 12.79 17.88
N ARG A 429 2.43 11.79 17.67
CA ARG A 429 2.23 10.73 16.67
C ARG A 429 2.35 9.32 17.26
N VAL A 430 1.70 8.35 16.64
CA VAL A 430 1.85 6.91 16.96
C VAL A 430 2.19 6.14 15.69
N PHE A 431 3.29 5.41 15.73
CA PHE A 431 3.79 4.52 14.68
C PHE A 431 3.72 3.08 15.19
N VAL A 432 3.57 2.10 14.28
CA VAL A 432 3.47 0.67 14.67
C VAL A 432 4.35 -0.21 13.81
N MET A 433 5.26 -0.94 14.44
CA MET A 433 6.02 -2.04 13.84
C MET A 433 5.32 -3.37 14.17
N GLY A 434 4.69 -3.98 13.17
CA GLY A 434 4.07 -5.30 13.29
C GLY A 434 5.08 -6.42 13.02
N LEU A 435 5.11 -7.45 13.87
CA LEU A 435 6.06 -8.56 13.78
C LEU A 435 5.37 -9.90 13.48
N GLY A 436 5.93 -10.63 12.51
CA GLY A 436 5.43 -11.93 12.06
C GLY A 436 4.24 -11.83 11.09
N ASP A 437 4.00 -12.90 10.35
CA ASP A 437 2.99 -12.99 9.28
C ASP A 437 1.54 -12.79 9.75
N HIS A 438 1.31 -12.94 11.05
CA HIS A 438 -0.02 -13.05 11.65
C HIS A 438 -0.46 -11.82 12.45
N VAL A 439 0.41 -10.83 12.65
CA VAL A 439 0.03 -9.59 13.34
C VAL A 439 -1.23 -8.99 12.72
N SER A 440 -2.18 -8.52 13.55
CA SER A 440 -3.37 -7.85 13.04
C SER A 440 -2.96 -6.49 12.46
N ARG A 441 -2.68 -6.48 11.16
CA ARG A 441 -2.32 -5.27 10.41
C ARG A 441 -3.42 -4.22 10.48
N GLY A 442 -4.69 -4.65 10.48
CA GLY A 442 -5.85 -3.76 10.65
C GLY A 442 -5.88 -3.09 12.02
N MET A 443 -5.35 -3.73 13.07
CA MET A 443 -5.08 -3.08 14.36
C MET A 443 -3.95 -2.05 14.23
N CYS A 444 -2.82 -2.44 13.65
CA CYS A 444 -1.64 -1.58 13.50
C CYS A 444 -1.97 -0.31 12.68
N GLU A 445 -2.60 -0.48 11.51
CA GLU A 445 -3.02 0.57 10.60
C GLU A 445 -4.09 1.46 11.25
N ALA A 446 -5.08 0.89 11.96
CA ALA A 446 -6.06 1.68 12.68
C ALA A 446 -5.44 2.55 13.79
N LEU A 447 -4.44 2.03 14.53
CA LEU A 447 -3.70 2.77 15.55
C LEU A 447 -2.84 3.88 14.94
N ALA A 448 -2.08 3.57 13.88
CA ALA A 448 -1.26 4.55 13.17
C ALA A 448 -2.12 5.67 12.57
N ARG A 449 -3.26 5.31 11.95
CA ARG A 449 -4.21 6.23 11.33
C ARG A 449 -4.85 7.20 12.32
N VAL A 450 -5.30 6.75 13.50
CA VAL A 450 -5.77 7.67 14.57
C VAL A 450 -4.62 8.42 15.26
N GLY A 451 -3.42 7.84 15.19
CA GLY A 451 -2.18 8.37 15.72
C GLY A 451 -1.47 9.35 14.80
N SER A 452 -1.94 9.62 13.58
CA SER A 452 -1.21 10.43 12.59
C SER A 452 0.24 9.97 12.36
N GLY A 453 0.47 8.66 12.32
CA GLY A 453 1.75 8.03 11.97
C GLY A 453 1.56 6.91 10.96
N ALA A 454 2.58 6.06 10.81
CA ALA A 454 2.65 5.00 9.80
C ALA A 454 2.91 3.61 10.41
N THR A 455 2.73 2.58 9.59
CA THR A 455 3.04 1.19 9.95
C THR A 455 4.22 0.65 9.14
N ALA A 456 5.01 -0.23 9.76
CA ALA A 456 5.99 -1.07 9.08
C ALA A 456 5.81 -2.53 9.55
N TYR A 457 6.22 -3.50 8.74
CA TYR A 457 6.05 -4.91 9.02
C TYR A 457 7.33 -5.70 8.77
N VAL A 458 7.66 -6.61 9.68
CA VAL A 458 8.71 -7.63 9.51
C VAL A 458 8.02 -8.99 9.49
N ASN A 459 7.97 -9.63 8.32
CA ASN A 459 7.33 -10.94 8.14
C ASN A 459 8.20 -12.06 8.74
N GLU A 460 7.64 -13.25 9.00
CA GLU A 460 8.34 -14.35 9.68
C GLU A 460 9.53 -14.89 8.87
N SER A 461 9.46 -14.86 7.54
CA SER A 461 10.61 -15.15 6.66
C SER A 461 11.75 -14.13 6.76
N GLN A 462 11.44 -12.91 7.22
CA GLN A 462 12.36 -11.77 7.32
C GLN A 462 12.88 -11.58 8.76
N ILE A 463 12.41 -12.38 9.72
CA ILE A 463 12.87 -12.34 11.12
C ILE A 463 14.35 -12.75 11.26
N GLN A 464 14.87 -13.57 10.34
CA GLN A 464 16.29 -13.96 10.30
C GLN A 464 17.14 -13.08 9.38
N ASP A 465 16.50 -12.32 8.49
CA ASP A 465 17.16 -11.35 7.61
C ASP A 465 17.56 -10.12 8.43
N HIS A 466 18.85 -9.85 8.56
CA HIS A 466 19.31 -8.71 9.34
C HIS A 466 19.10 -7.38 8.59
N ASP A 467 19.31 -7.38 7.28
CA ASP A 467 19.32 -6.17 6.47
C ASP A 467 17.91 -5.69 6.17
N HIS A 468 16.95 -6.59 5.94
CA HIS A 468 15.55 -6.16 5.78
C HIS A 468 14.93 -5.65 7.09
N ARG A 469 15.33 -6.20 8.25
CA ARG A 469 14.94 -5.66 9.57
C ARG A 469 15.53 -4.27 9.80
N ARG A 470 16.78 -4.07 9.39
CA ARG A 470 17.51 -2.80 9.42
C ARG A 470 16.82 -1.75 8.55
N GLU A 471 16.60 -2.09 7.27
CA GLU A 471 15.93 -1.27 6.26
C GLU A 471 14.58 -0.75 6.76
N LYS A 472 13.70 -1.64 7.25
CA LYS A 472 12.38 -1.28 7.78
C LYS A 472 12.45 -0.41 9.05
N ALA A 473 13.51 -0.53 9.85
CA ALA A 473 13.71 0.30 11.02
C ALA A 473 14.16 1.73 10.65
N GLU A 474 15.15 1.87 9.76
CA GLU A 474 15.65 3.17 9.24
C GLU A 474 14.53 3.94 8.52
N THR A 475 13.86 3.25 7.61
CA THR A 475 12.58 3.61 6.99
C THR A 475 11.59 4.29 7.95
N LEU A 476 11.28 3.65 9.09
CA LEU A 476 10.28 4.15 10.02
C LEU A 476 10.83 5.32 10.83
N ILE A 477 12.13 5.31 11.16
CA ILE A 477 12.84 6.42 11.80
C ILE A 477 12.86 7.67 10.90
N ASN A 478 13.03 7.54 9.58
CA ASN A 478 13.00 8.68 8.66
C ASN A 478 11.58 9.27 8.56
N ALA A 479 10.55 8.41 8.41
CA ALA A 479 9.14 8.82 8.45
C ALA A 479 8.71 9.43 9.81
N ILE A 480 9.36 9.04 10.90
CA ILE A 480 9.27 9.73 12.19
C ILE A 480 9.98 11.08 12.10
N ASN A 481 11.24 11.13 11.71
CA ASN A 481 12.10 12.30 11.89
C ASN A 481 11.63 13.51 11.07
N CYS A 482 11.21 13.31 9.83
CA CYS A 482 10.74 14.39 8.96
C CYS A 482 9.42 15.02 9.47
N SER A 483 9.30 16.34 9.33
CA SER A 483 8.10 17.06 9.76
C SER A 483 6.93 16.87 8.79
N PRO A 484 5.68 16.84 9.29
CA PRO A 484 4.50 16.57 8.46
C PRO A 484 4.03 17.80 7.67
N ILE A 485 3.55 17.61 6.44
CA ILE A 485 2.89 18.66 5.66
C ILE A 485 1.39 18.67 5.96
N ARG A 486 0.80 19.84 6.22
CA ARG A 486 -0.63 20.00 6.52
C ARG A 486 -1.40 20.43 5.27
N VAL A 487 -2.34 19.61 4.81
CA VAL A 487 -3.22 19.95 3.67
C VAL A 487 -4.40 20.78 4.17
N ARG A 488 -4.50 22.01 3.66
CA ARG A 488 -5.51 23.01 4.04
C ARG A 488 -6.80 22.92 3.23
N SER A 489 -6.66 22.67 1.93
CA SER A 489 -7.80 22.52 1.01
C SER A 489 -7.37 21.76 -0.25
N ILE A 490 -8.34 21.10 -0.86
CA ILE A 490 -8.20 20.48 -2.18
C ILE A 490 -9.30 21.07 -3.06
N ASP A 491 -8.90 21.70 -4.16
CA ASP A 491 -9.78 22.01 -5.27
C ASP A 491 -9.72 20.84 -6.25
N TRP A 492 -10.85 20.16 -6.43
CA TRP A 492 -10.99 18.98 -7.27
C TRP A 492 -11.22 19.32 -8.75
N GLY A 493 -11.21 20.60 -9.14
CA GLY A 493 -11.43 21.01 -10.53
C GLY A 493 -12.87 20.86 -11.00
N VAL A 494 -13.83 20.82 -10.07
CA VAL A 494 -15.26 20.50 -10.32
C VAL A 494 -16.18 21.70 -10.07
N THR A 495 -17.27 21.76 -10.83
CA THR A 495 -18.43 22.59 -10.51
C THR A 495 -19.49 21.73 -9.82
N PRO A 496 -19.69 21.85 -8.49
CA PRO A 496 -20.70 21.09 -7.78
C PRO A 496 -22.11 21.49 -8.22
N LYS A 497 -23.02 20.51 -8.32
CA LYS A 497 -24.41 20.76 -8.69
C LYS A 497 -25.07 21.60 -7.58
N MET A 498 -25.55 22.79 -7.92
CA MET A 498 -26.18 23.66 -6.91
C MET A 498 -27.37 22.95 -6.26
N ALA A 499 -27.38 22.92 -4.92
CA ALA A 499 -28.58 22.57 -4.18
C ALA A 499 -29.72 23.54 -4.60
N GLY A 500 -30.88 22.98 -4.97
CA GLY A 500 -31.98 23.76 -5.54
C GLY A 500 -32.44 24.91 -4.64
N LYS A 501 -33.04 25.95 -5.24
CA LYS A 501 -33.41 27.26 -4.64
C LYS A 501 -34.40 27.24 -3.45
N ALA A 502 -34.60 26.11 -2.77
CA ALA A 502 -35.26 26.06 -1.46
C ALA A 502 -34.36 26.57 -0.31
N ALA A 503 -33.04 26.75 -0.55
CA ALA A 503 -32.07 27.24 0.44
C ALA A 503 -31.75 28.75 0.31
N ALA A 504 -32.59 29.53 -0.38
CA ALA A 504 -32.36 30.95 -0.67
C ALA A 504 -32.93 31.93 0.39
N SER A 505 -32.99 31.52 1.66
CA SER A 505 -33.11 32.45 2.79
C SER A 505 -31.93 32.25 3.73
N GLY A 506 -31.13 33.31 3.92
CA GLY A 506 -29.83 33.24 4.56
C GLY A 506 -29.88 32.95 6.06
N GLN A 507 -29.96 31.67 6.43
CA GLN A 507 -29.54 31.18 7.74
C GLN A 507 -28.50 30.08 7.56
N ASN A 508 -27.38 30.22 8.26
CA ASN A 508 -26.25 29.29 8.21
C ASN A 508 -26.70 27.83 8.33
N HIS A 509 -26.53 27.01 7.28
CA HIS A 509 -26.94 25.60 7.33
C HIS A 509 -26.08 24.72 8.26
N SER A 510 -25.09 25.29 8.96
CA SER A 510 -24.49 24.69 10.15
C SER A 510 -25.43 24.66 11.37
N SER A 511 -26.56 25.38 11.37
CA SER A 511 -27.48 25.53 12.51
C SER A 511 -28.88 24.93 12.32
N ARG A 512 -29.10 23.98 11.39
CA ARG A 512 -30.30 23.13 11.46
C ARG A 512 -30.04 22.02 12.49
N PRO A 513 -30.88 21.84 13.54
CA PRO A 513 -30.59 20.88 14.61
C PRO A 513 -30.39 19.46 14.08
N ARG A 514 -29.36 18.76 14.57
CA ARG A 514 -29.22 17.30 14.37
C ARG A 514 -30.55 16.65 14.79
N PRO A 515 -31.16 15.80 13.94
CA PRO A 515 -32.52 15.34 14.17
C PRO A 515 -32.61 14.56 15.48
N LYS A 516 -33.62 14.88 16.31
CA LYS A 516 -33.77 14.25 17.62
C LYS A 516 -34.24 12.81 17.44
N LYS A 517 -33.79 11.90 18.31
CA LYS A 517 -34.22 10.49 18.34
C LYS A 517 -35.75 10.31 18.39
N SER A 518 -36.49 11.26 18.99
CA SER A 518 -37.96 11.27 19.01
C SER A 518 -38.62 11.61 17.67
N GLN A 519 -37.89 12.25 16.75
CA GLN A 519 -38.35 12.59 15.41
C GLN A 519 -38.02 11.50 14.39
N LEU A 520 -37.10 10.58 14.74
CA LEU A 520 -36.62 9.51 13.88
C LEU A 520 -36.80 8.13 14.56
N GLY A 521 -37.95 7.50 14.30
CA GLY A 521 -38.23 6.14 14.75
C GLY A 521 -37.33 5.08 14.08
N PRO A 522 -37.52 3.79 14.39
CA PRO A 522 -36.72 2.70 13.80
C PRO A 522 -36.73 2.69 12.26
N ALA A 523 -37.88 3.01 11.65
CA ALA A 523 -38.04 3.11 10.20
C ALA A 523 -37.42 4.37 9.56
N ALA A 524 -36.94 5.32 10.37
CA ALA A 524 -36.47 6.63 9.89
C ALA A 524 -34.94 6.74 9.78
N LYS A 525 -34.20 5.63 9.96
CA LYS A 525 -32.76 5.53 9.74
C LYS A 525 -32.41 5.59 8.24
N GLY A 526 -32.48 6.78 7.66
CA GLY A 526 -32.05 7.06 6.29
C GLY A 526 -32.99 8.00 5.54
N GLN A 527 -34.30 7.70 5.53
CA GLN A 527 -35.29 8.46 4.75
C GLN A 527 -35.43 9.94 5.12
N ASN A 528 -35.04 10.32 6.34
CA ASN A 528 -35.11 11.69 6.86
C ASN A 528 -33.74 12.36 7.03
N LEU A 529 -32.67 11.78 6.46
CA LEU A 529 -31.39 12.48 6.36
C LEU A 529 -31.51 13.64 5.37
N ALA A 530 -30.77 14.71 5.61
CA ALA A 530 -30.55 15.71 4.58
C ALA A 530 -29.82 15.07 3.38
N PRO A 531 -30.02 15.55 2.14
CA PRO A 531 -29.23 15.09 1.01
C PRO A 531 -27.73 15.29 1.31
N PRO A 532 -26.85 14.42 0.77
CA PRO A 532 -25.42 14.56 0.95
C PRO A 532 -24.93 15.92 0.44
N LYS A 533 -23.81 16.40 1.00
CA LYS A 533 -23.10 17.55 0.41
C LYS A 533 -22.68 17.21 -1.03
N PRO A 534 -22.70 18.17 -1.97
CA PRO A 534 -22.21 17.94 -3.33
C PRO A 534 -20.77 17.45 -3.42
N ILE A 535 -19.94 17.74 -2.41
CA ILE A 535 -18.60 17.17 -2.25
C ILE A 535 -18.52 16.49 -0.87
N GLN A 536 -18.31 15.19 -0.87
CA GLN A 536 -18.06 14.36 0.32
C GLN A 536 -16.60 13.92 0.29
N GLN A 537 -15.72 14.70 0.92
CA GLN A 537 -14.27 14.45 0.97
C GLN A 537 -13.86 13.72 2.25
N VAL A 538 -12.84 12.86 2.17
CA VAL A 538 -12.14 12.26 3.31
C VAL A 538 -10.65 12.06 3.00
N PRO A 539 -9.73 12.40 3.93
CA PRO A 539 -9.97 13.17 5.12
C PRO A 539 -10.34 14.64 4.78
N GLN A 540 -11.08 15.30 5.68
CA GLN A 540 -11.56 16.68 5.44
C GLN A 540 -10.38 17.68 5.46
N ASN A 541 -9.60 17.65 6.53
CA ASN A 541 -8.24 18.17 6.60
C ASN A 541 -7.33 16.95 6.75
N GLY A 542 -6.15 16.94 6.14
CA GLY A 542 -5.24 15.81 6.25
C GLY A 542 -3.78 16.23 6.35
N THR A 543 -2.93 15.24 6.55
CA THR A 543 -1.50 15.42 6.77
C THR A 543 -0.76 14.47 5.83
N MET A 544 0.21 14.97 5.08
CA MET A 544 1.15 14.14 4.33
C MET A 544 2.40 13.91 5.18
N PHE A 545 2.97 12.72 5.09
CA PHE A 545 4.20 12.34 5.79
C PHE A 545 5.28 11.97 4.79
N TRP A 546 6.54 12.10 5.21
CA TRP A 546 7.70 11.76 4.39
C TRP A 546 7.69 10.26 4.03
N ALA A 547 7.91 9.94 2.76
CA ALA A 547 7.88 8.59 2.16
C ALA A 547 6.61 7.74 2.41
N VAL A 548 5.52 8.31 2.92
CA VAL A 548 4.26 7.58 3.18
C VAL A 548 3.16 8.07 2.25
N ARG A 549 2.59 7.14 1.47
CA ARG A 549 1.45 7.42 0.60
C ARG A 549 0.24 7.85 1.42
N SER A 550 -0.17 9.09 1.18
CA SER A 550 -1.27 9.76 1.85
C SER A 550 -2.39 9.96 0.82
N THR A 551 -3.58 9.38 1.06
CA THR A 551 -4.67 9.35 0.07
C THR A 551 -5.89 10.12 0.53
N TRP A 552 -6.39 11.00 -0.34
CA TRP A 552 -7.66 11.70 -0.21
C TRP A 552 -8.67 11.15 -1.20
N TYR A 553 -9.88 10.89 -0.73
CA TYR A 553 -11.01 10.53 -1.55
C TYR A 553 -12.04 11.66 -1.57
N ALA A 554 -12.74 11.81 -2.68
CA ALA A 554 -13.95 12.63 -2.75
C ALA A 554 -15.02 11.96 -3.60
N ILE A 555 -16.27 11.96 -3.10
CA ILE A 555 -17.46 11.64 -3.89
C ILE A 555 -18.20 12.93 -4.22
N ILE A 556 -18.44 13.17 -5.49
CA ILE A 556 -18.85 14.47 -6.05
C ILE A 556 -20.11 14.35 -6.92
N ASP A 557 -21.16 15.08 -6.55
CA ASP A 557 -22.33 15.38 -7.40
C ASP A 557 -22.10 16.74 -8.09
N GLY A 558 -21.67 16.68 -9.34
CA GLY A 558 -21.23 17.84 -10.10
C GLY A 558 -20.57 17.45 -11.42
N THR A 559 -20.17 18.46 -12.19
CA THR A 559 -19.45 18.29 -13.46
C THR A 559 -17.96 18.59 -13.27
N ILE A 560 -17.11 17.70 -13.76
CA ILE A 560 -15.66 17.96 -13.86
C ILE A 560 -15.45 19.07 -14.90
N THR A 561 -14.65 20.07 -14.57
CA THR A 561 -14.49 21.31 -15.36
C THR A 561 -13.04 21.66 -15.71
N GLY A 562 -12.06 21.03 -15.05
CA GLY A 562 -10.64 21.14 -15.39
C GLY A 562 -9.93 19.81 -15.19
N SER A 563 -8.80 19.61 -15.88
CA SER A 563 -8.01 18.37 -15.87
C SER A 563 -7.13 18.17 -14.63
N GLN A 564 -7.24 19.04 -13.63
CA GLN A 564 -6.26 19.19 -12.56
C GLN A 564 -6.93 19.32 -11.18
N VAL A 565 -6.34 18.63 -10.21
CA VAL A 565 -6.60 18.78 -8.78
C VAL A 565 -5.50 19.65 -8.17
N ARG A 566 -5.90 20.65 -7.37
CA ARG A 566 -4.99 21.64 -6.78
C ARG A 566 -5.02 21.53 -5.25
N VAL A 567 -3.89 21.18 -4.67
CA VAL A 567 -3.71 20.92 -3.24
C VAL A 567 -3.01 22.11 -2.61
N THR A 568 -3.69 22.78 -1.68
CA THR A 568 -3.12 23.89 -0.91
C THR A 568 -2.66 23.38 0.45
N TYR A 569 -1.42 23.67 0.83
CA TYR A 569 -0.81 23.14 2.05
C TYR A 569 0.11 24.15 2.75
N ASP A 570 0.39 23.88 4.03
CA ASP A 570 1.40 24.58 4.83
C ASP A 570 2.40 23.59 5.46
N ILE A 571 3.59 24.12 5.72
CA ILE A 571 4.66 23.43 6.43
C ILE A 571 4.70 23.98 7.86
N PRO A 572 4.50 23.16 8.91
CA PRO A 572 4.68 23.59 10.29
C PRO A 572 6.09 24.15 10.49
N GLY A 573 6.19 25.32 11.13
CA GLY A 573 7.45 26.06 11.30
C GLY A 573 7.63 27.21 10.30
N GLU A 574 7.20 27.04 9.05
CA GLU A 574 7.25 28.12 8.04
C GLU A 574 6.07 29.09 8.18
N LEU A 575 6.29 30.25 8.81
CA LEU A 575 5.26 31.29 8.87
C LEU A 575 4.97 31.88 7.48
N GLY A 576 3.70 31.87 7.08
CA GLY A 576 3.17 32.60 5.91
C GLY A 576 3.25 31.87 4.57
N SER A 577 4.08 30.83 4.44
CA SER A 577 4.32 30.10 3.20
C SER A 577 3.23 29.06 2.88
N THR A 578 2.04 29.52 2.49
CA THR A 578 1.04 28.63 1.87
C THR A 578 1.50 28.22 0.48
N ARG A 579 1.74 26.93 0.26
CA ARG A 579 2.22 26.36 -1.00
C ARG A 579 1.10 25.62 -1.74
N GLN A 580 1.31 25.36 -3.03
CA GLN A 580 0.38 24.57 -3.85
C GLN A 580 1.13 23.47 -4.61
N ILE A 581 0.50 22.29 -4.68
CA ILE A 581 0.84 21.21 -5.62
C ILE A 581 -0.34 21.07 -6.59
N VAL A 582 -0.03 20.80 -7.85
CA VAL A 582 -1.01 20.48 -8.90
C VAL A 582 -0.78 19.04 -9.33
N VAL A 583 -1.84 18.26 -9.40
CA VAL A 583 -1.83 16.88 -9.90
C VAL A 583 -2.84 16.80 -11.03
N ASP A 584 -2.40 16.37 -12.21
CA ASP A 584 -3.32 16.05 -13.29
C ASP A 584 -4.20 14.86 -12.88
N HIS A 585 -5.50 14.96 -13.11
CA HIS A 585 -6.38 13.83 -12.86
C HIS A 585 -6.30 12.86 -14.05
N GLY A 586 -6.24 11.56 -13.76
CA GLY A 586 -6.18 10.51 -14.78
C GLY A 586 -7.44 10.46 -15.64
N GLU A 587 -7.41 9.57 -16.63
CA GLU A 587 -8.56 9.35 -17.51
C GLU A 587 -9.80 8.93 -16.70
N GLN A 588 -10.95 9.50 -17.06
CA GLN A 588 -12.22 9.23 -16.38
C GLN A 588 -12.77 7.87 -16.80
N ARG A 589 -12.76 6.89 -15.90
CA ARG A 589 -13.22 5.51 -16.18
C ARG A 589 -14.64 5.28 -15.66
N LYS A 590 -15.42 4.42 -16.30
CA LYS A 590 -16.69 3.93 -15.71
C LYS A 590 -16.37 2.80 -14.72
N GLY A 591 -16.98 2.82 -13.54
CA GLY A 591 -16.70 1.82 -12.51
C GLY A 591 -17.39 2.09 -11.18
N ARG A 592 -17.03 1.28 -10.16
CA ARG A 592 -17.45 1.46 -8.76
C ARG A 592 -16.29 1.32 -7.76
N LEU A 593 -15.10 0.92 -8.18
CA LEU A 593 -13.96 0.65 -7.31
C LEU A 593 -13.60 1.90 -6.47
N ILE A 594 -13.42 3.04 -7.12
CA ILE A 594 -13.03 4.29 -6.44
C ILE A 594 -14.20 4.84 -5.62
N HIS A 595 -15.45 4.72 -6.07
CA HIS A 595 -16.63 5.08 -5.28
C HIS A 595 -16.73 4.25 -3.99
N SER A 596 -16.51 2.93 -4.07
CA SER A 596 -16.53 2.04 -2.91
C SER A 596 -15.37 2.29 -1.95
N LEU A 597 -14.16 2.57 -2.44
CA LEU A 597 -13.03 2.96 -1.60
C LEU A 597 -13.27 4.32 -0.90
N ALA A 598 -13.80 5.30 -1.63
CA ALA A 598 -14.17 6.60 -1.05
C ALA A 598 -15.27 6.46 0.01
N ALA A 599 -16.29 5.65 -0.26
CA ALA A 599 -17.38 5.37 0.68
C ALA A 599 -16.90 4.57 1.90
N ARG A 600 -15.99 3.61 1.73
CA ARG A 600 -15.27 2.93 2.84
C ARG A 600 -14.57 3.96 3.71
N ALA A 601 -13.76 4.85 3.14
CA ALA A 601 -13.00 5.83 3.90
C ALA A 601 -13.91 6.80 4.69
N LEU A 602 -15.04 7.21 4.09
CA LEU A 602 -16.08 8.00 4.75
C LEU A 602 -16.73 7.23 5.92
N ILE A 603 -17.11 5.96 5.70
CA ILE A 603 -17.65 5.07 6.74
C ILE A 603 -16.65 4.90 7.88
N GLY A 604 -15.39 4.56 7.58
CA GLY A 604 -14.34 4.37 8.57
C GLY A 604 -14.12 5.61 9.44
N THR A 605 -14.15 6.81 8.85
CA THR A 605 -14.07 8.09 9.60
C THR A 605 -15.27 8.30 10.53
N LEU A 606 -16.48 7.94 10.09
CA LEU A 606 -17.68 8.01 10.92
C LEU A 606 -17.63 6.99 12.07
N GLU A 607 -17.24 5.75 11.78
CA GLU A 607 -17.09 4.64 12.74
C GLU A 607 -16.05 4.96 13.81
N ASP A 608 -14.87 5.42 13.39
CA ASP A 608 -13.82 5.94 14.26
C ASP A 608 -14.35 6.98 15.25
N SER A 609 -15.10 7.97 14.74
CA SER A 609 -15.59 9.08 15.54
C SER A 609 -16.69 8.70 16.55
N MET A 610 -17.19 7.47 16.57
CA MET A 610 -18.30 7.08 17.44
C MET A 610 -17.91 7.03 18.93
N THR A 611 -18.78 7.58 19.77
CA THR A 611 -18.55 7.76 21.21
C THR A 611 -19.27 6.72 22.09
N ASN A 612 -19.96 5.76 21.47
CA ASN A 612 -20.90 4.83 22.10
C ASN A 612 -22.08 5.50 22.84
N LYS A 613 -22.26 6.82 22.70
CA LYS A 613 -23.40 7.56 23.29
C LYS A 613 -24.57 7.51 22.30
N LYS A 614 -25.49 6.56 22.51
CA LYS A 614 -26.66 6.23 21.65
C LYS A 614 -27.53 7.40 21.17
N THR A 615 -27.46 8.58 21.79
CA THR A 615 -28.18 9.80 21.37
C THR A 615 -27.34 10.74 20.49
N SER A 616 -26.01 10.71 20.61
CA SER A 616 -25.08 11.56 19.83
C SER A 616 -24.70 10.91 18.49
N ASP A 617 -24.55 9.59 18.48
CA ASP A 617 -24.02 8.84 17.33
C ASP A 617 -25.10 8.38 16.33
N TYR A 618 -26.41 8.56 16.63
CA TYR A 618 -27.51 8.11 15.77
C TYR A 618 -27.43 8.60 14.32
N TRP A 619 -27.04 9.86 14.10
CA TRP A 619 -26.91 10.42 12.74
C TRP A 619 -25.73 9.80 11.99
N LYS A 620 -24.67 9.37 12.69
CA LYS A 620 -23.54 8.63 12.10
C LYS A 620 -23.97 7.22 11.74
N GLU A 621 -24.72 6.53 12.61
CA GLU A 621 -25.30 5.21 12.28
C GLU A 621 -26.13 5.29 10.99
N ALA A 622 -27.01 6.29 10.88
CA ALA A 622 -27.87 6.47 9.71
C ALA A 622 -27.05 6.83 8.44
N GLU A 623 -25.99 7.63 8.58
CA GLU A 623 -25.11 8.00 7.46
C GLU A 623 -24.25 6.82 6.98
N ILE A 624 -23.74 5.98 7.90
CA ILE A 624 -23.05 4.73 7.56
C ILE A 624 -24.01 3.78 6.83
N ILE A 625 -25.26 3.68 7.27
CA ILE A 625 -26.29 2.89 6.57
C ILE A 625 -26.54 3.45 5.16
N ARG A 626 -26.67 4.79 5.02
CA ARG A 626 -26.85 5.43 3.71
C ARG A 626 -25.68 5.09 2.78
N LEU A 627 -24.43 5.31 3.21
CA LEU A 627 -23.24 5.01 2.41
C LEU A 627 -23.14 3.52 2.07
N GLY A 628 -23.33 2.63 3.06
CA GLY A 628 -23.27 1.19 2.89
C GLY A 628 -24.29 0.66 1.88
N LYS A 629 -25.54 1.14 1.93
CA LYS A 629 -26.57 0.78 0.94
C LYS A 629 -26.36 1.44 -0.43
N THR A 630 -25.72 2.60 -0.51
CA THR A 630 -25.50 3.28 -1.81
C THR A 630 -24.37 2.64 -2.61
N TYR A 631 -23.30 2.19 -1.92
CA TYR A 631 -22.08 1.69 -2.55
C TYR A 631 -21.83 0.19 -2.29
N ASN A 632 -22.88 -0.55 -1.88
CA ASN A 632 -22.84 -1.97 -1.54
C ASN A 632 -21.75 -2.36 -0.53
N LEU A 633 -21.54 -1.64 0.57
CA LEU A 633 -20.51 -1.96 1.56
C LEU A 633 -21.06 -2.66 2.81
N ALA A 634 -20.42 -3.75 3.23
CA ALA A 634 -20.54 -4.29 4.58
C ALA A 634 -19.81 -3.40 5.60
N SER A 635 -20.40 -3.14 6.77
CA SER A 635 -19.84 -2.24 7.80
C SER A 635 -20.23 -2.67 9.21
N THR A 636 -19.96 -1.85 10.23
CA THR A 636 -20.52 -2.09 11.57
C THR A 636 -22.05 -1.93 11.63
N GLN A 637 -22.66 -1.21 10.67
CA GLN A 637 -24.10 -0.93 10.63
C GLN A 637 -24.85 -1.57 9.45
N THR A 638 -24.14 -2.15 8.48
CA THR A 638 -24.72 -2.78 7.28
C THR A 638 -24.17 -4.19 7.06
N SER A 639 -25.03 -5.05 6.52
CA SER A 639 -24.73 -6.46 6.22
C SER A 639 -25.35 -6.83 4.88
N PHE A 640 -24.74 -7.77 4.15
CA PHE A 640 -25.40 -8.39 3.01
C PHE A 640 -26.43 -9.41 3.50
N VAL A 641 -27.55 -9.53 2.80
CA VAL A 641 -28.57 -10.55 3.03
C VAL A 641 -29.25 -10.99 1.73
N ALA A 642 -29.59 -12.27 1.65
CA ALA A 642 -30.49 -12.83 0.65
C ALA A 642 -31.31 -14.00 1.21
N THR A 643 -32.41 -14.32 0.53
CA THR A 643 -33.30 -15.45 0.84
C THR A 643 -33.88 -16.05 -0.45
N MET A 644 -34.08 -17.37 -0.50
CA MET A 644 -34.67 -18.06 -1.66
C MET A 644 -36.05 -17.53 -2.08
N ASN A 645 -36.77 -16.88 -1.16
CA ASN A 645 -38.18 -16.52 -1.27
C ASN A 645 -38.47 -15.03 -1.50
N GLY A 646 -37.46 -14.17 -1.72
CA GLY A 646 -37.73 -12.80 -2.19
C GLY A 646 -36.78 -11.68 -1.75
N VAL A 647 -35.61 -11.97 -1.18
CA VAL A 647 -34.58 -10.96 -0.88
C VAL A 647 -33.29 -11.29 -1.62
N GLY A 648 -32.76 -10.34 -2.38
CA GLY A 648 -31.66 -10.59 -3.33
C GLY A 648 -32.15 -10.89 -4.75
N PHE A 649 -31.21 -10.99 -5.68
CA PHE A 649 -31.51 -11.39 -7.07
C PHE A 649 -31.30 -12.90 -7.23
N ARG A 650 -32.17 -13.55 -8.00
CA ARG A 650 -32.15 -15.00 -8.24
C ARG A 650 -32.17 -15.29 -9.73
N SER A 651 -31.28 -16.18 -10.18
CA SER A 651 -31.35 -16.82 -11.49
C SER A 651 -31.26 -18.34 -11.33
N GLY A 652 -31.94 -19.06 -12.23
CA GLY A 652 -31.86 -20.52 -12.32
C GLY A 652 -30.89 -20.91 -13.44
N LYS A 653 -30.00 -21.87 -13.19
CA LYS A 653 -29.09 -22.40 -14.21
C LYS A 653 -29.85 -23.39 -15.10
N SER A 654 -30.17 -22.99 -16.33
CA SER A 654 -30.69 -23.91 -17.34
C SER A 654 -29.56 -24.77 -17.90
N TYR A 655 -29.56 -26.07 -17.59
CA TYR A 655 -28.70 -27.03 -18.29
C TYR A 655 -29.19 -27.25 -19.73
N GLY A 656 -28.37 -26.86 -20.69
CA GLY A 656 -28.53 -27.16 -22.11
C GLY A 656 -27.24 -26.84 -22.85
N ASP A 657 -26.78 -27.74 -23.72
CA ASP A 657 -25.54 -27.62 -24.49
C ASP A 657 -25.67 -26.60 -25.64
N THR A 658 -25.87 -25.35 -25.27
CA THR A 658 -25.71 -24.15 -26.09
C THR A 658 -25.27 -23.04 -25.15
N LEU A 659 -24.10 -22.45 -25.42
CA LEU A 659 -23.58 -21.30 -24.68
C LEU A 659 -24.68 -20.23 -24.55
N PRO A 660 -25.07 -19.80 -23.33
CA PRO A 660 -25.99 -18.68 -23.18
C PRO A 660 -25.33 -17.43 -23.76
N SER A 661 -26.09 -16.68 -24.56
CA SER A 661 -25.67 -15.42 -25.15
C SER A 661 -25.22 -14.41 -24.09
N SER A 662 -24.23 -13.59 -24.44
CA SER A 662 -23.44 -12.66 -23.61
C SER A 662 -24.19 -11.61 -22.77
N ASP A 663 -25.50 -11.49 -22.90
CA ASP A 663 -26.23 -10.26 -22.57
C ASP A 663 -26.81 -10.24 -21.13
N SER A 664 -26.16 -10.91 -20.17
CA SER A 664 -26.60 -10.90 -18.76
C SER A 664 -25.51 -10.76 -17.69
N ASN A 665 -24.36 -10.19 -18.05
CA ASN A 665 -23.39 -9.68 -17.07
C ASN A 665 -23.89 -8.36 -16.45
N LEU A 666 -24.71 -8.45 -15.39
CA LEU A 666 -25.11 -7.31 -14.55
C LEU A 666 -23.97 -6.73 -13.70
N TRP A 667 -22.84 -7.43 -13.65
CA TRP A 667 -21.54 -6.90 -13.22
C TRP A 667 -20.73 -6.65 -14.48
N GLY A 668 -20.69 -5.39 -14.91
CA GLY A 668 -20.17 -5.04 -16.23
C GLY A 668 -18.70 -5.44 -16.41
N ASP A 669 -18.42 -6.14 -17.51
CA ASP A 669 -17.06 -6.20 -18.05
C ASP A 669 -16.58 -4.76 -18.33
N PRO A 670 -15.32 -4.39 -18.03
CA PRO A 670 -14.86 -3.01 -18.15
C PRO A 670 -14.88 -2.43 -19.58
N HIS A 671 -15.00 -3.28 -20.61
CA HIS A 671 -14.98 -2.88 -22.01
C HIS A 671 -15.92 -3.74 -22.86
N ASP A 672 -17.14 -3.24 -23.11
CA ASP A 672 -17.87 -3.56 -24.33
C ASP A 672 -18.47 -2.28 -24.95
N ASN A 673 -17.91 -1.87 -26.09
CA ASN A 673 -18.33 -0.69 -26.83
C ASN A 673 -19.35 -1.12 -27.90
N GLY A 674 -20.62 -1.22 -27.51
CA GLY A 674 -21.71 -1.60 -28.40
C GLY A 674 -21.87 -0.64 -29.60
N HIS A 675 -21.31 -1.03 -30.74
CA HIS A 675 -21.58 -0.44 -32.05
C HIS A 675 -22.30 -1.45 -32.94
N THR A 676 -23.59 -1.22 -33.19
CA THR A 676 -24.36 -1.96 -34.20
C THR A 676 -23.99 -1.48 -35.62
N PRO A 677 -23.70 -2.39 -36.57
CA PRO A 677 -23.32 -2.02 -37.93
C PRO A 677 -24.53 -1.90 -38.89
N PRO A 678 -24.57 -0.90 -39.78
CA PRO A 678 -25.32 -0.94 -41.04
C PRO A 678 -24.51 -1.71 -42.13
N PRO A 679 -25.12 -2.07 -43.28
CA PRO A 679 -24.75 -3.30 -44.00
C PRO A 679 -23.59 -3.19 -45.00
N GLU A 680 -22.96 -4.36 -45.22
CA GLU A 680 -22.25 -4.90 -46.39
C GLU A 680 -21.61 -3.93 -47.42
N TYR A 681 -20.29 -4.08 -47.66
CA TYR A 681 -19.74 -4.39 -48.99
C TYR A 681 -18.29 -4.94 -48.89
N GLU A 682 -17.78 -5.51 -49.99
CA GLU A 682 -16.75 -6.57 -50.01
C GLU A 682 -15.26 -6.14 -49.96
N PHE A 683 -14.42 -7.15 -49.71
CA PHE A 683 -12.95 -7.17 -49.81
C PHE A 683 -12.38 -6.62 -51.13
N ILE A 684 -11.30 -5.83 -51.05
CA ILE A 684 -10.20 -5.86 -52.03
C ILE A 684 -8.85 -5.89 -51.30
N LYS A 685 -7.97 -6.81 -51.72
CA LYS A 685 -6.55 -6.90 -51.30
C LYS A 685 -5.69 -5.89 -52.07
N ALA A 686 -4.66 -5.30 -51.43
CA ALA A 686 -3.23 -5.59 -51.70
C ALA A 686 -2.23 -4.42 -51.49
N ARG A 687 -1.03 -4.84 -51.06
CA ARG A 687 0.34 -4.36 -51.41
C ARG A 687 1.04 -3.20 -50.65
N ASN A 688 2.28 -3.53 -50.31
CA ASN A 688 3.38 -2.75 -49.72
C ASN A 688 3.87 -1.55 -50.57
N SER A 689 4.37 -0.52 -49.87
CA SER A 689 5.55 0.32 -50.23
C SER A 689 5.73 1.40 -49.13
N SER A 690 6.74 1.34 -48.24
CA SER A 690 8.15 1.78 -48.37
C SER A 690 8.43 3.27 -48.06
N LEU A 691 9.27 3.51 -47.02
CA LEU A 691 10.15 4.65 -46.72
C LEU A 691 9.79 6.11 -47.12
N GLY A 692 9.96 7.02 -46.14
CA GLY A 692 10.16 8.47 -46.37
C GLY A 692 10.56 9.21 -45.09
N SER A 693 11.64 10.00 -45.11
CA SER A 693 12.26 10.66 -43.94
C SER A 693 12.36 12.18 -44.10
N SER A 694 12.18 12.94 -43.01
CA SER A 694 12.73 14.30 -42.70
C SER A 694 11.92 14.95 -41.55
N ARG A 695 12.34 15.97 -40.79
CA ARG A 695 13.60 16.45 -40.15
C ARG A 695 13.28 17.84 -39.56
N HIS A 696 13.46 18.03 -38.24
CA HIS A 696 13.74 19.27 -37.46
C HIS A 696 13.09 20.66 -37.74
N SER A 697 12.71 21.36 -36.65
CA SER A 697 13.36 22.63 -36.22
C SER A 697 13.02 23.00 -34.75
N VAL A 698 13.86 23.79 -34.06
CA VAL A 698 13.69 24.18 -32.62
C VAL A 698 14.31 25.57 -32.32
N MET A 699 13.61 26.45 -31.56
CA MET A 699 14.13 27.65 -30.86
C MET A 699 13.46 27.69 -29.46
N SER A 700 14.10 27.62 -28.27
CA SER A 700 15.12 28.44 -27.54
C SER A 700 14.71 29.87 -27.15
N ASP A 701 14.61 30.16 -25.82
CA ASP A 701 15.49 31.12 -25.10
C ASP A 701 15.29 31.13 -23.56
N GLU A 702 16.16 31.85 -22.84
CA GLU A 702 16.39 31.85 -21.39
C GLU A 702 16.19 33.28 -20.75
N THR A 703 16.66 33.73 -19.56
CA THR A 703 17.43 33.20 -18.37
C THR A 703 17.04 34.04 -17.12
N LEU A 704 17.36 33.62 -15.87
CA LEU A 704 17.97 34.43 -14.75
C LEU A 704 17.63 33.98 -13.30
N VAL A 705 18.65 34.01 -12.42
CA VAL A 705 18.63 33.72 -10.95
C VAL A 705 19.73 34.58 -10.26
N PRO A 706 19.66 34.86 -8.94
CA PRO A 706 20.88 35.08 -8.13
C PRO A 706 20.91 34.46 -6.71
N ASP A 707 21.92 33.61 -6.49
CA ASP A 707 22.88 33.41 -5.36
C ASP A 707 22.55 33.33 -3.85
N LEU A 708 23.35 32.47 -3.17
CA LEU A 708 23.51 32.18 -1.74
C LEU A 708 25.04 31.98 -1.44
N PRO A 709 25.53 32.12 -0.18
CA PRO A 709 26.93 31.85 0.17
C PRO A 709 27.19 30.41 0.65
N SER A 710 28.47 30.01 0.65
CA SER A 710 28.96 28.62 0.46
C SER A 710 29.66 27.96 1.66
N GLY A 711 29.70 26.62 1.71
CA GLY A 711 30.76 25.87 2.42
C GLY A 711 30.45 24.40 2.72
N ALA A 712 31.12 23.45 2.05
CA ALA A 712 31.03 21.99 2.29
C ALA A 712 32.41 21.29 2.14
N PRO A 713 32.67 20.15 2.83
CA PRO A 713 33.95 19.43 2.84
C PRO A 713 34.12 18.39 1.70
N PRO A 714 35.35 17.86 1.46
CA PRO A 714 35.65 16.95 0.35
C PRO A 714 35.16 15.50 0.53
N LEU A 715 35.00 14.78 -0.59
CA LEU A 715 34.38 13.44 -0.70
C LEU A 715 35.18 12.24 -0.12
N GLY A 716 36.27 12.45 0.61
CA GLY A 716 37.23 11.38 0.95
C GLY A 716 36.83 10.41 2.07
N ASP A 717 35.87 10.78 2.93
CA ASP A 717 35.65 10.13 4.22
C ASP A 717 34.30 9.38 4.31
N LEU A 718 34.07 8.36 3.46
CA LEU A 718 32.85 7.53 3.49
C LEU A 718 33.19 6.02 3.51
N ASP A 719 33.07 5.38 4.67
CA ASP A 719 33.31 3.95 4.88
C ASP A 719 32.36 3.04 4.06
N MET A 720 32.91 1.98 3.48
CA MET A 720 32.22 0.99 2.63
C MET A 720 31.81 -0.29 3.39
N PRO A 721 30.63 -0.88 3.12
CA PRO A 721 30.23 -2.18 3.67
C PRO A 721 30.73 -3.38 2.85
N GLU A 722 31.22 -4.43 3.51
CA GLU A 722 31.74 -5.64 2.85
C GLU A 722 30.65 -6.64 2.39
N ASN A 723 30.93 -7.32 1.26
CA ASN A 723 30.26 -8.49 0.67
C ASN A 723 28.92 -8.29 -0.08
N ILE A 724 29.00 -8.31 -1.42
CA ILE A 724 27.88 -8.55 -2.35
C ILE A 724 28.17 -9.86 -3.13
N PRO A 725 27.20 -10.80 -3.29
CA PRO A 725 27.45 -12.07 -3.97
C PRO A 725 27.59 -11.93 -5.49
N VAL A 726 28.59 -12.62 -6.06
CA VAL A 726 29.19 -12.37 -7.39
C VAL A 726 28.39 -12.98 -8.58
N SER A 727 27.20 -13.53 -8.37
CA SER A 727 26.50 -14.33 -9.40
C SER A 727 25.70 -13.55 -10.45
N SER A 728 25.60 -12.22 -10.36
CA SER A 728 24.77 -11.38 -11.27
C SER A 728 25.50 -10.77 -12.46
N PHE A 729 26.83 -10.72 -12.48
CA PHE A 729 27.60 -9.96 -13.50
C PHE A 729 28.04 -10.78 -14.73
N ALA A 730 27.62 -12.04 -14.84
CA ALA A 730 28.05 -12.97 -15.89
C ALA A 730 27.30 -12.80 -17.24
N ALA A 731 26.86 -11.60 -17.59
CA ALA A 731 26.30 -11.26 -18.91
C ALA A 731 26.27 -9.75 -19.20
N ILE A 732 27.42 -9.09 -19.37
CA ILE A 732 27.45 -7.81 -20.12
C ILE A 732 27.38 -8.17 -21.61
N PRO A 733 26.29 -7.86 -22.34
CA PRO A 733 26.21 -8.17 -23.76
C PRO A 733 27.16 -7.27 -24.56
N ASN A 734 27.94 -7.87 -25.46
CA ASN A 734 28.91 -7.17 -26.34
C ASN A 734 28.28 -6.24 -27.40
N ASN A 735 26.99 -5.92 -27.28
CA ASN A 735 26.30 -4.87 -28.03
C ASN A 735 25.31 -4.18 -27.08
N LEU A 736 25.75 -3.09 -26.46
CA LEU A 736 24.85 -2.12 -25.85
C LEU A 736 24.29 -1.25 -26.98
N ASP A 737 22.98 -1.27 -27.18
CA ASP A 737 22.33 -0.28 -28.04
C ASP A 737 22.59 1.12 -27.44
N PRO A 738 23.06 2.10 -28.24
CA PRO A 738 23.37 3.43 -27.72
C PRO A 738 22.12 4.10 -27.15
N ALA A 739 22.28 4.76 -26.00
CA ALA A 739 21.23 5.55 -25.40
C ALA A 739 20.68 6.59 -26.40
N PRO A 740 19.38 6.91 -26.39
CA PRO A 740 18.80 7.86 -27.33
C PRO A 740 19.52 9.21 -27.19
N ALA A 741 20.16 9.65 -28.28
CA ALA A 741 21.08 10.77 -28.25
C ALA A 741 20.44 12.02 -27.60
N PRO A 742 21.08 12.61 -26.57
CA PRO A 742 20.52 13.76 -25.89
C PRO A 742 20.37 14.94 -26.85
N SER A 743 19.29 15.70 -26.69
CA SER A 743 19.07 16.91 -27.49
C SER A 743 20.14 17.96 -27.18
N ASP A 744 20.77 18.52 -28.23
CA ASP A 744 21.84 19.55 -28.18
C ASP A 744 21.50 20.87 -27.42
N LYS A 745 20.34 20.96 -26.77
CA LYS A 745 19.89 22.11 -25.97
C LYS A 745 19.88 21.86 -24.45
N GLY A 746 20.39 20.73 -23.98
CA GLY A 746 20.62 20.50 -22.55
C GLY A 746 21.94 21.11 -22.09
N ASP A 747 21.95 21.64 -20.87
CA ASP A 747 23.16 21.89 -20.06
C ASP A 747 24.12 20.69 -20.13
N GLU A 748 25.44 20.93 -20.24
CA GLU A 748 26.46 19.89 -20.36
C GLU A 748 26.43 18.91 -19.17
N LEU A 749 25.99 19.34 -17.96
CA LEU A 749 25.63 18.44 -16.85
C LEU A 749 24.54 17.44 -17.23
N SER A 750 23.45 17.95 -17.81
CA SER A 750 22.28 17.13 -18.17
C SER A 750 22.62 16.13 -19.26
N GLN A 751 23.56 16.46 -20.15
CA GLN A 751 24.08 15.54 -21.16
C GLN A 751 24.95 14.44 -20.53
N VAL A 752 25.87 14.77 -19.61
CA VAL A 752 26.67 13.78 -18.86
C VAL A 752 25.78 12.87 -18.00
N LEU A 753 24.78 13.44 -17.31
CA LEU A 753 23.79 12.67 -16.54
C LEU A 753 22.97 11.72 -17.43
N SER A 754 22.54 12.17 -18.61
CA SER A 754 21.82 11.32 -19.56
C SER A 754 22.68 10.25 -20.23
N ALA A 755 24.01 10.41 -20.18
CA ALA A 755 24.97 9.42 -20.67
C ALA A 755 25.24 8.33 -19.63
N GLN A 756 24.94 8.55 -18.35
CA GLN A 756 25.08 7.56 -17.29
C GLN A 756 23.86 6.62 -17.30
N ASN A 757 24.08 5.33 -17.50
CA ASN A 757 23.02 4.33 -17.39
C ASN A 757 22.67 4.06 -15.89
N GLY A 758 21.60 3.30 -15.65
CA GLY A 758 21.14 2.98 -14.29
C GLY A 758 22.12 2.15 -13.44
N GLU A 759 23.20 1.67 -14.03
CA GLU A 759 24.27 0.89 -13.38
C GLU A 759 25.56 1.72 -13.21
N GLY A 760 25.57 2.98 -13.64
CA GLY A 760 26.68 3.92 -13.47
C GLY A 760 27.70 3.97 -14.61
N ALA A 761 27.59 3.10 -15.62
CA ALA A 761 28.41 3.12 -16.83
C ALA A 761 28.00 4.26 -17.78
N PHE A 762 28.94 4.73 -18.61
CA PHE A 762 28.74 5.93 -19.44
C PHE A 762 28.75 5.64 -20.94
N ASP A 763 27.85 6.29 -21.70
CA ASP A 763 27.96 6.32 -23.16
C ASP A 763 29.24 7.04 -23.61
N ALA A 764 30.21 6.26 -24.10
CA ALA A 764 31.54 6.73 -24.45
C ALA A 764 31.53 7.83 -25.51
N ASP A 765 30.58 7.81 -26.46
CA ASP A 765 30.52 8.81 -27.52
C ASP A 765 29.90 10.14 -27.04
N THR A 766 28.99 10.10 -26.06
CA THR A 766 28.54 11.30 -25.37
C THR A 766 29.61 11.85 -24.42
N ILE A 767 30.37 11.02 -23.71
CA ILE A 767 31.51 11.50 -22.89
C ILE A 767 32.60 12.15 -23.75
N LYS A 768 33.01 11.52 -24.87
CA LYS A 768 33.94 12.13 -25.84
C LYS A 768 33.46 13.49 -26.34
N ARG A 769 32.16 13.62 -26.62
CA ARG A 769 31.53 14.84 -27.16
C ARG A 769 31.34 15.96 -26.13
N VAL A 770 31.09 15.62 -24.86
CA VAL A 770 30.74 16.59 -23.81
C VAL A 770 31.92 16.91 -22.89
N VAL A 771 32.56 15.89 -22.32
CA VAL A 771 33.71 16.06 -21.41
C VAL A 771 34.95 16.47 -22.19
N PHE A 772 35.23 15.81 -23.31
CA PHE A 772 36.43 16.04 -24.13
C PHE A 772 36.16 16.91 -25.37
N ARG A 773 35.13 17.77 -25.32
CA ARG A 773 34.65 18.60 -26.46
C ARG A 773 35.73 19.45 -27.16
N LYS A 774 36.82 19.79 -26.46
CA LYS A 774 37.92 20.64 -26.94
C LYS A 774 39.31 20.00 -26.79
N SER A 775 39.39 18.73 -26.40
CA SER A 775 40.65 18.05 -26.06
C SER A 775 40.61 16.58 -26.48
N ASN A 776 41.77 15.95 -26.64
CA ASN A 776 41.80 14.51 -26.92
C ASN A 776 41.61 13.73 -25.62
N VAL A 777 40.81 12.65 -25.64
CA VAL A 777 40.68 11.72 -24.51
C VAL A 777 42.08 11.29 -24.06
N PRO A 778 42.44 11.42 -22.76
CA PRO A 778 43.71 10.94 -22.26
C PRO A 778 43.79 9.41 -22.39
N PRO A 779 44.98 8.84 -22.67
CA PRO A 779 45.14 7.38 -22.70
C PRO A 779 44.78 6.79 -21.33
N VAL A 780 44.21 5.58 -21.34
CA VAL A 780 43.92 4.82 -20.11
C VAL A 780 45.23 4.67 -19.31
N PRO A 781 45.29 5.10 -18.04
CA PRO A 781 46.51 5.09 -17.25
C PRO A 781 46.98 3.66 -16.97
N THR A 782 48.27 3.52 -16.66
CA THR A 782 48.89 2.21 -16.41
C THR A 782 48.14 1.42 -15.34
N SER A 783 47.73 2.09 -14.25
CA SER A 783 46.90 1.60 -13.15
C SER A 783 45.65 0.81 -13.58
N ILE A 784 45.00 1.20 -14.67
CA ILE A 784 43.79 0.53 -15.21
C ILE A 784 44.18 -0.44 -16.34
N SER A 785 45.13 -0.06 -17.19
CA SER A 785 45.53 -0.88 -18.34
C SER A 785 46.10 -2.25 -17.94
N THR A 786 46.87 -2.32 -16.84
CA THR A 786 47.54 -3.54 -16.35
C THR A 786 46.68 -4.42 -15.45
N LEU A 787 45.40 -4.09 -15.23
CA LEU A 787 44.49 -4.95 -14.46
C LEU A 787 44.33 -6.31 -15.15
N GLU A 788 44.37 -7.40 -14.38
CA GLU A 788 44.09 -8.74 -14.90
C GLU A 788 42.57 -8.96 -14.97
N GLY A 789 42.09 -9.47 -16.10
CA GLY A 789 40.66 -9.53 -16.39
C GLY A 789 40.08 -8.21 -16.95
N GLY A 790 38.83 -8.30 -17.41
CA GLY A 790 38.11 -7.22 -18.10
C GLY A 790 38.53 -7.03 -19.57
N ASP A 791 37.56 -6.99 -20.47
CA ASP A 791 37.80 -6.58 -21.85
C ASP A 791 38.17 -5.08 -21.91
N THR A 792 38.81 -4.67 -22.99
CA THR A 792 39.27 -3.30 -23.28
C THR A 792 38.17 -2.26 -23.04
N ASN A 793 36.92 -2.61 -23.39
CA ASN A 793 35.74 -1.77 -23.17
C ASN A 793 35.47 -1.50 -21.68
N ILE A 794 35.62 -2.49 -20.79
CA ILE A 794 35.43 -2.32 -19.34
C ILE A 794 36.51 -1.38 -18.78
N LYS A 795 37.76 -1.52 -19.23
CA LYS A 795 38.87 -0.65 -18.83
C LYS A 795 38.67 0.80 -19.31
N GLU A 796 38.13 1.00 -20.51
CA GLU A 796 37.71 2.32 -20.98
C GLU A 796 36.54 2.89 -20.17
N GLN A 797 35.56 2.08 -19.76
CA GLN A 797 34.43 2.52 -18.93
C GLN A 797 34.86 3.00 -17.53
N ILE A 798 35.75 2.26 -16.86
CA ILE A 798 36.36 2.69 -15.60
C ILE A 798 37.04 4.05 -15.80
N TRP A 799 37.80 4.20 -16.89
CA TRP A 799 38.53 5.44 -17.17
C TRP A 799 37.61 6.62 -17.49
N PHE A 800 36.53 6.40 -18.25
CA PHE A 800 35.52 7.44 -18.51
C PHE A 800 34.81 7.89 -17.25
N ALA A 801 34.43 6.97 -16.34
CA ALA A 801 33.82 7.33 -15.07
C ALA A 801 34.74 8.21 -14.21
N ILE A 802 36.03 7.86 -14.09
CA ILE A 802 37.04 8.65 -13.35
C ILE A 802 37.28 10.01 -14.02
N CYS A 803 37.37 10.05 -15.36
CA CYS A 803 37.50 11.31 -16.10
C CYS A 803 36.27 12.22 -15.95
N VAL A 804 35.06 11.64 -15.95
CA VAL A 804 33.83 12.38 -15.65
C VAL A 804 33.95 12.99 -14.27
N MET A 805 34.23 12.21 -13.22
CA MET A 805 34.36 12.70 -11.84
C MET A 805 35.35 13.88 -11.72
N ALA A 806 36.57 13.74 -12.26
CA ALA A 806 37.58 14.80 -12.24
C ALA A 806 37.12 16.07 -12.98
N TYR A 807 36.40 15.91 -14.11
CA TYR A 807 35.79 17.02 -14.85
C TYR A 807 34.67 17.71 -14.07
N LEU A 808 33.79 16.97 -13.39
CA LEU A 808 32.74 17.55 -12.53
C LEU A 808 33.38 18.37 -11.41
N GLN A 809 34.43 17.82 -10.76
CA GLN A 809 35.19 18.47 -9.70
C GLN A 809 35.88 19.76 -10.16
N LYS A 810 36.58 19.76 -11.31
CA LYS A 810 37.25 20.98 -11.83
C LYS A 810 36.24 22.08 -12.18
N ARG A 811 35.09 21.69 -12.75
CA ARG A 811 34.20 22.65 -13.42
C ARG A 811 33.16 23.29 -12.50
N HIS A 812 32.78 22.63 -11.39
CA HIS A 812 31.81 23.13 -10.43
C HIS A 812 32.25 22.92 -8.97
N SER A 813 33.10 23.84 -8.49
CA SER A 813 33.53 23.94 -7.09
C SER A 813 32.52 24.63 -6.15
N GLN A 814 31.27 24.83 -6.60
CA GLN A 814 30.18 25.39 -5.79
C GLN A 814 28.93 24.51 -5.84
N ASP A 815 28.29 24.37 -4.68
CA ASP A 815 27.23 23.43 -4.33
C ASP A 815 26.13 23.24 -5.40
N ASN A 816 26.12 22.06 -6.03
CA ASN A 816 24.91 21.54 -6.67
C ASN A 816 24.82 20.03 -6.42
N ARG A 817 23.80 19.64 -5.64
CA ARG A 817 23.52 18.28 -5.15
C ARG A 817 23.43 17.23 -6.29
N LYS A 818 23.21 17.68 -7.54
CA LYS A 818 23.23 16.84 -8.75
C LYS A 818 24.63 16.37 -9.15
N TRP A 819 25.68 17.20 -9.03
CA TRP A 819 27.06 16.75 -9.30
C TRP A 819 27.50 15.71 -8.27
N LEU A 820 27.11 15.90 -7.00
CA LEU A 820 27.45 14.99 -5.91
C LEU A 820 26.88 13.59 -6.18
N MET A 821 25.61 13.48 -6.57
CA MET A 821 25.00 12.19 -6.92
C MET A 821 25.61 11.56 -8.19
N ALA A 822 25.91 12.35 -9.22
CA ALA A 822 26.57 11.85 -10.43
C ALA A 822 27.97 11.28 -10.12
N GLY A 823 28.76 12.02 -9.33
CA GLY A 823 30.09 11.62 -8.88
C GLY A 823 30.05 10.40 -7.95
N TYR A 824 29.06 10.33 -7.05
CA TYR A 824 28.83 9.17 -6.19
C TYR A 824 28.48 7.91 -7.01
N ASN A 825 27.55 8.00 -7.96
CA ASN A 825 27.19 6.88 -8.82
C ASN A 825 28.39 6.41 -9.68
N ALA A 826 29.20 7.35 -10.19
CA ALA A 826 30.41 7.02 -10.94
C ALA A 826 31.48 6.35 -10.05
N HIS A 827 31.62 6.80 -8.80
CA HIS A 827 32.53 6.19 -7.82
C HIS A 827 32.10 4.77 -7.44
N VAL A 828 30.82 4.57 -7.12
CA VAL A 828 30.24 3.25 -6.81
C VAL A 828 30.43 2.28 -7.98
N PHE A 829 30.16 2.73 -9.22
CA PHE A 829 30.43 1.93 -10.41
C PHE A 829 31.90 1.52 -10.52
N VAL A 830 32.84 2.45 -10.35
CA VAL A 830 34.28 2.15 -10.41
C VAL A 830 34.67 1.13 -9.33
N MET A 831 34.25 1.31 -8.08
CA MET A 831 34.62 0.40 -6.99
C MET A 831 34.01 -1.00 -7.16
N VAL A 832 32.75 -1.09 -7.59
CA VAL A 832 32.11 -2.39 -7.89
C VAL A 832 32.83 -3.11 -9.03
N VAL A 833 33.17 -2.41 -10.11
CA VAL A 833 33.88 -3.01 -11.25
C VAL A 833 35.31 -3.41 -10.87
N LEU A 834 36.04 -2.61 -10.09
CA LEU A 834 37.37 -2.96 -9.59
C LEU A 834 37.35 -4.20 -8.68
N GLY A 835 36.34 -4.33 -7.81
CA GLY A 835 36.13 -5.54 -7.01
C GLY A 835 35.81 -6.78 -7.86
N ILE A 836 35.01 -6.64 -8.93
CA ILE A 836 34.76 -7.73 -9.91
C ILE A 836 36.05 -8.15 -10.63
N LEU A 837 36.98 -7.23 -10.86
CA LEU A 837 38.32 -7.51 -11.39
C LEU A 837 39.29 -8.12 -10.36
N SER A 838 38.76 -8.69 -9.25
CA SER A 838 39.52 -9.41 -8.22
C SER A 838 40.60 -8.57 -7.51
N LEU A 839 40.35 -7.27 -7.38
CA LEU A 839 41.06 -6.42 -6.44
C LEU A 839 40.38 -6.49 -5.07
N ASP A 840 41.18 -6.48 -4.01
CA ASP A 840 40.72 -6.16 -2.65
C ASP A 840 40.37 -4.66 -2.52
N SER A 841 39.79 -4.27 -1.38
CA SER A 841 39.35 -2.88 -1.15
C SER A 841 40.52 -1.90 -1.23
N ASP A 842 41.62 -2.20 -0.53
CA ASP A 842 42.83 -1.37 -0.46
C ASP A 842 43.41 -1.11 -1.86
N ARG A 843 43.51 -2.16 -2.70
CA ARG A 843 44.01 -2.03 -4.08
C ARG A 843 43.00 -1.39 -5.03
N SER A 844 41.70 -1.53 -4.77
CA SER A 844 40.66 -0.82 -5.54
C SER A 844 40.76 0.69 -5.30
N GLU A 845 40.96 1.10 -4.04
CA GLU A 845 41.23 2.49 -3.68
C GLU A 845 42.57 2.99 -4.22
N GLU A 846 43.66 2.21 -4.16
CA GLU A 846 44.95 2.59 -4.75
C GLU A 846 44.83 2.86 -6.26
N VAL A 847 44.16 1.97 -7.00
CA VAL A 847 43.92 2.11 -8.44
C VAL A 847 43.01 3.29 -8.74
N PHE A 848 41.94 3.49 -7.96
CA PHE A 848 41.04 4.64 -8.11
C PHE A 848 41.77 5.97 -7.86
N ASN A 849 42.47 6.11 -6.72
CA ASN A 849 43.14 7.33 -6.32
C ASN A 849 44.26 7.71 -7.30
N SER A 850 45.13 6.77 -7.67
CA SER A 850 46.18 7.01 -8.67
C SER A 850 45.59 7.40 -10.04
N SER A 851 44.47 6.80 -10.43
CA SER A 851 43.79 7.16 -11.69
C SER A 851 43.08 8.52 -11.59
N MET A 852 42.53 8.87 -10.43
CA MET A 852 41.92 10.17 -10.17
C MET A 852 42.96 11.30 -10.25
N GLU A 853 44.14 11.13 -9.65
CA GLU A 853 45.26 12.07 -9.78
C GLU A 853 45.68 12.29 -11.24
N ASN A 854 45.74 11.21 -12.03
CA ASN A 854 46.03 11.29 -13.47
C ASN A 854 44.94 12.07 -14.23
N ALA A 855 43.66 11.83 -13.92
CA ALA A 855 42.54 12.54 -14.54
C ALA A 855 42.51 14.02 -14.13
N GLN A 856 42.68 14.33 -12.84
CA GLN A 856 42.77 15.69 -12.32
C GLN A 856 43.94 16.45 -12.95
N SER A 857 45.15 15.86 -12.98
CA SER A 857 46.33 16.45 -13.63
C SER A 857 46.12 16.72 -15.12
N TYR A 858 45.47 15.79 -15.83
CA TYR A 858 45.07 16.00 -17.22
C TYR A 858 44.11 17.20 -17.34
N PHE A 859 43.05 17.24 -16.53
CA PHE A 859 42.09 18.34 -16.59
C PHE A 859 42.70 19.67 -16.15
N GLU A 860 43.64 19.71 -15.21
CA GLU A 860 44.40 20.92 -14.83
C GLU A 860 45.26 21.46 -15.97
N SER A 861 45.79 20.58 -16.83
CA SER A 861 46.64 20.95 -17.97
C SER A 861 45.89 21.58 -19.17
N ILE A 862 44.55 21.60 -19.16
CA ILE A 862 43.67 22.12 -20.23
C ILE A 862 42.68 23.21 -19.77
#